data_AF-A0A369I346-F1
#
_entry.id   AF-A0A369I346-F1
#
_cell.length_a   1.000
_cell.length_b   1.000
_cell.length_c   1.000
_cell.angle_alpha   90.00
_cell.angle_beta   90.00
_cell.angle_gamma   90.00
#
_symmetry.space_group_name_H-M   'P 1'
#
loop_
_entity.id
_entity.type
_entity.pdbx_description
1 polymer ?
#
loop_
_entity_poly.entity_id
_entity_poly.type
_entity_poly.pdbx_seq_one_letter_code
_entity_poly.pdbx_strand_id
1 'polypeptide(L)'
;MEQGNGHHNLDKISGAGLLVALGIVYGDIGTSPLYVMQAIIGKSRINEEVVLGALSCVFWTLTLQTTIKYVVLILRADNRGEGGTLALFALVRRHAKWLTIPTMIGGAALLADGIICPPISVSSAVEGLEILYPNIQTVPIVLVILAVLFLIQVFGTKVVGGAFGPIMLVWFSTLGILGFSHVIQNPLVIKALNPYYAYQLLVEHPGGFALLGAVFLCTTGAEALYSDLGHCGRGNIRISWVFVKFTLLLNYFGQSAWLMAHNGQYLNGRKPFYELMPDWFLLPGIAIATMAAIIASQALITGSFTLVSEAIRLNFWPKIKLKYPSAQKGQLYVPSINLLLFIGCVAVVLYFKRSTNMEAAYGLAITLTMLVDTLLMSYYLYTHRYNMWLVIVFLVVYFAVESAFMLANLEKFAHGGWVSVLICTILATVMFIWLKAGQIKAQLTEYTKLATYIDALKELSRDVSIPKYATHLVFMSNASRTSEVESKIIYSIFEKRPKRADIYWFVHVDTTDEPYTMQYKVDVIEPDDVIKVTFRLGFRIEQRINLYLRRIIEDMVKNKEVDITSRYESLHRHNVIGDFRFVVLEKFLSYENELPIFEQLIMKAYFFIKSFTNSEDKWFGLDSSAVKIEKVPLIIRAIDKVNLQRIYG
;
A
#
# COMPACT_ATOMS: atom_id res chain seq x y z
N MET A 1 6.57 22.03 -23.79
CA MET A 1 7.55 22.40 -22.75
C MET A 1 6.86 23.07 -21.54
N GLU A 2 5.74 22.54 -21.03
CA GLU A 2 4.96 23.28 -19.99
C GLU A 2 4.22 22.40 -18.96
N GLN A 3 4.76 21.23 -18.59
CA GLN A 3 4.09 20.32 -17.62
C GLN A 3 5.00 19.80 -16.50
N GLY A 4 6.06 20.54 -16.13
CA GLY A 4 6.91 20.20 -14.97
C GLY A 4 6.47 20.80 -13.62
N ASN A 5 5.42 21.63 -13.57
CA ASN A 5 5.14 22.53 -12.44
C ASN A 5 4.15 22.00 -11.38
N GLY A 6 3.62 20.78 -11.51
CA GLY A 6 2.57 20.27 -10.62
C GLY A 6 3.03 20.03 -9.18
N HIS A 7 4.25 19.52 -8.98
CA HIS A 7 4.74 19.16 -7.64
C HIS A 7 5.21 20.36 -6.80
N HIS A 8 5.72 21.43 -7.43
CA HIS A 8 6.22 22.60 -6.71
C HIS A 8 5.12 23.46 -6.06
N ASN A 9 3.85 23.28 -6.43
CA ASN A 9 2.76 24.13 -5.95
C ASN A 9 2.07 23.57 -4.69
N LEU A 10 2.24 22.29 -4.36
CA LEU A 10 1.65 21.65 -3.16
C LEU A 10 2.38 22.02 -1.87
N ASP A 11 3.66 22.39 -1.96
CA ASP A 11 4.45 22.85 -0.81
C ASP A 11 4.09 24.28 -0.38
N LYS A 12 3.40 25.06 -1.23
CA LYS A 12 2.90 26.38 -0.86
C LYS A 12 1.68 26.24 0.04
N ILE A 13 1.79 26.84 1.21
CA ILE A 13 0.74 26.85 2.21
C ILE A 13 -0.46 27.62 1.66
N SER A 14 -1.64 26.99 1.67
CA SER A 14 -2.90 27.62 1.28
C SER A 14 -4.03 27.17 2.19
N GLY A 15 -5.05 28.01 2.40
CA GLY A 15 -6.21 27.64 3.22
C GLY A 15 -6.92 26.37 2.72
N ALA A 16 -7.03 26.21 1.39
CA ALA A 16 -7.55 24.99 0.78
C ALA A 16 -6.64 23.78 1.05
N GLY A 17 -5.31 23.94 0.96
CA GLY A 17 -4.35 22.88 1.27
C GLY A 17 -4.39 22.44 2.73
N LEU A 18 -4.61 23.37 3.67
CA LEU A 18 -4.80 23.04 5.09
C LEU A 18 -6.09 22.25 5.32
N LEU A 19 -7.20 22.61 4.69
CA LEU A 19 -8.45 21.85 4.78
C LEU A 19 -8.31 20.45 4.17
N VAL A 20 -7.61 20.31 3.05
CA VAL A 20 -7.32 19.00 2.45
C VAL A 20 -6.47 18.15 3.40
N ALA A 21 -5.43 18.73 4.01
CA ALA A 21 -4.64 18.04 5.03
C ALA A 21 -5.49 17.61 6.23
N LEU A 22 -6.38 18.47 6.74
CA LEU A 22 -7.33 18.13 7.80
C LEU A 22 -8.22 16.94 7.45
N GLY A 23 -8.73 16.90 6.22
CA GLY A 23 -9.63 15.86 5.75
C GLY A 23 -8.98 14.51 5.48
N ILE A 24 -7.75 14.50 4.96
CA ILE A 24 -7.09 13.27 4.49
C ILE A 24 -6.11 12.72 5.53
N VAL A 25 -5.33 13.59 6.17
CA VAL A 25 -4.12 13.15 6.88
C VAL A 25 -4.36 12.82 8.35
N TYR A 26 -5.25 13.56 9.02
CA TYR A 26 -5.41 13.45 10.47
C TYR A 26 -6.67 12.72 10.92
N GLY A 27 -7.38 12.07 10.01
CA GLY A 27 -8.58 11.31 10.36
C GLY A 27 -8.28 10.28 11.44
N ASP A 28 -7.28 9.42 11.21
CA ASP A 28 -6.95 8.30 12.08
C ASP A 28 -6.54 8.75 13.50
N ILE A 29 -5.45 9.53 13.59
CA ILE A 29 -4.99 10.12 14.85
C ILE A 29 -6.02 11.06 15.50
N GLY A 30 -6.90 11.65 14.69
CA GLY A 30 -7.99 12.51 15.12
C GLY A 30 -9.09 11.77 15.86
N THR A 31 -9.24 10.47 15.62
CA THR A 31 -10.29 9.63 16.23
C THR A 31 -9.83 8.88 17.48
N SER A 32 -8.52 8.83 17.75
CA SER A 32 -7.95 8.20 18.94
C SER A 32 -8.53 8.66 20.30
N PRO A 33 -8.96 9.93 20.49
CA PRO A 33 -9.61 10.33 21.74
C PRO A 33 -10.89 9.56 22.08
N LEU A 34 -11.52 8.89 21.11
CA LEU A 34 -12.72 8.07 21.32
C LEU A 34 -12.47 6.86 22.24
N TYR A 35 -11.25 6.33 22.26
CA TYR A 35 -10.94 5.06 22.95
C TYR A 35 -9.71 5.11 23.88
N VAL A 36 -8.75 6.03 23.67
CA VAL A 36 -7.47 6.02 24.43
C VAL A 36 -7.63 6.11 25.95
N MET A 37 -8.39 7.09 26.48
CA MET A 37 -8.53 7.22 27.94
C MET A 37 -9.36 6.09 28.55
N GLN A 38 -10.34 5.57 27.79
CA GLN A 38 -11.08 4.39 28.18
C GLN A 38 -10.16 3.16 28.27
N ALA A 39 -9.27 2.99 27.30
CA ALA A 39 -8.29 1.90 27.24
C ALA A 39 -7.26 1.96 28.38
N ILE A 40 -6.86 3.17 28.79
CA ILE A 40 -5.89 3.41 29.87
C ILE A 40 -6.50 3.01 31.22
N ILE A 41 -7.71 3.49 31.53
CA ILE A 41 -8.35 3.21 32.83
C ILE A 41 -8.90 1.78 32.86
N GLY A 42 -9.46 1.30 31.75
CA GLY A 42 -9.96 -0.06 31.59
C GLY A 42 -10.96 -0.45 32.67
N LYS A 43 -10.65 -1.54 33.39
CA LYS A 43 -11.48 -2.08 34.48
C LYS A 43 -11.01 -1.63 35.88
N SER A 44 -9.94 -0.85 35.95
CA SER A 44 -9.38 -0.38 37.21
C SER A 44 -10.23 0.76 37.81
N ARG A 45 -10.07 1.00 39.11
CA ARG A 45 -10.61 2.21 39.73
C ARG A 45 -9.90 3.42 39.15
N ILE A 46 -10.64 4.50 38.95
CA ILE A 46 -10.05 5.78 38.58
C ILE A 46 -9.15 6.23 39.74
N ASN A 47 -7.88 6.46 39.43
CA ASN A 47 -6.88 6.97 40.37
C ASN A 47 -6.23 8.20 39.74
N GLU A 48 -6.22 9.31 40.48
CA GLU A 48 -5.60 10.57 40.07
C GLU A 48 -4.15 10.42 39.61
N GLU A 49 -3.34 9.61 40.29
CA GLU A 49 -1.93 9.36 39.92
C GLU A 49 -1.83 8.71 38.53
N VAL A 50 -2.70 7.73 38.27
CA VAL A 50 -2.77 7.02 36.99
C VAL A 50 -3.25 7.97 35.88
N VAL A 51 -4.26 8.80 36.17
CA VAL A 51 -4.81 9.76 35.21
C VAL A 51 -3.76 10.81 34.82
N LEU A 52 -3.09 11.43 35.80
CA LEU A 52 -2.06 12.45 35.54
C LEU A 52 -0.83 11.86 34.86
N GLY A 53 -0.39 10.68 35.30
CA GLY A 53 0.72 9.96 34.70
C GLY A 53 0.45 9.58 33.26
N ALA A 54 -0.74 9.04 32.98
CA ALA A 54 -1.09 8.61 31.63
C ALA A 54 -1.28 9.80 30.70
N LEU A 55 -1.87 10.90 31.18
CA LEU A 55 -1.95 12.16 30.44
C LEU A 55 -0.55 12.70 30.09
N SER A 56 0.40 12.60 31.01
CA SER A 56 1.80 12.98 30.78
C SER A 56 2.44 12.10 29.70
N CYS A 57 2.23 10.77 29.77
CA CYS A 57 2.70 9.86 28.73
C CYS A 57 2.09 10.18 27.36
N VAL A 58 0.78 10.48 27.28
CA VAL A 58 0.11 10.88 26.01
C VAL A 58 0.73 12.16 25.44
N PHE A 59 0.92 13.19 26.28
CA PHE A 59 1.51 14.46 25.85
C PHE A 59 2.93 14.28 25.27
N TRP A 60 3.79 13.54 25.98
CA TRP A 60 5.16 13.30 25.54
C TRP A 60 5.23 12.34 24.36
N THR A 61 4.33 11.36 24.25
CA THR A 61 4.24 10.46 23.10
C THR A 61 3.90 11.23 21.82
N LEU A 62 2.83 12.03 21.83
CA LEU A 62 2.46 12.88 20.69
C LEU A 62 3.55 13.91 20.32
N THR A 63 4.34 14.34 21.30
CA THR A 63 5.46 15.26 21.08
C THR A 63 6.67 14.57 20.49
N LEU A 64 7.14 13.48 21.08
CA LEU A 64 8.34 12.77 20.63
C LEU A 64 8.09 12.00 19.33
N GLN A 65 7.05 11.15 19.30
CA GLN A 65 6.74 10.31 18.16
C GLN A 65 6.10 11.12 17.03
N THR A 66 4.90 11.65 17.22
CA THR A 66 4.21 12.28 16.09
C THR A 66 4.85 13.60 15.66
N THR A 67 5.16 14.50 16.61
CA THR A 67 5.68 15.83 16.26
C THR A 67 7.14 15.79 15.81
N ILE A 68 8.05 15.25 16.63
CA ILE A 68 9.49 15.32 16.34
C ILE A 68 9.88 14.28 15.29
N LYS A 69 9.58 12.99 15.50
CA LYS A 69 9.95 11.94 14.54
C LYS A 69 9.20 12.10 13.22
N TYR A 70 7.87 12.08 13.23
CA TYR A 70 7.11 12.06 11.97
C TYR A 70 7.10 13.43 11.28
N VAL A 71 6.53 14.46 11.92
CA VAL A 71 6.28 15.76 11.27
C VAL A 71 7.55 16.56 10.98
N VAL A 72 8.52 16.57 11.91
CA VAL A 72 9.75 17.36 11.74
C VAL A 72 10.83 16.61 10.95
N LEU A 73 11.07 15.32 11.25
CA LEU A 73 12.18 14.56 10.68
C LEU A 73 11.76 13.73 9.45
N ILE A 74 10.82 12.78 9.58
CA ILE A 74 10.48 11.81 8.54
C ILE A 74 9.86 12.47 7.30
N LEU A 75 8.98 13.48 7.45
CA LEU A 75 8.42 14.21 6.29
C LEU A 75 9.47 14.93 5.43
N ARG A 76 10.76 14.96 5.83
CA ARG A 76 11.86 15.46 4.99
C ARG A 76 12.43 14.40 4.04
N ALA A 77 12.13 13.12 4.27
CA ALA A 77 12.58 12.01 3.45
C ALA A 77 11.46 11.62 2.49
N ASP A 78 11.30 12.36 1.40
CA ASP A 78 10.30 12.04 0.36
C ASP A 78 10.98 11.45 -0.89
N ASN A 79 10.25 10.59 -1.60
CA ASN A 79 10.68 10.02 -2.87
C ASN A 79 9.84 10.62 -4.00
N ARG A 80 10.33 11.71 -4.60
CA ARG A 80 9.61 12.48 -5.65
C ARG A 80 8.23 12.96 -5.17
N GLY A 81 8.17 13.47 -3.94
CA GLY A 81 6.94 13.94 -3.30
C GLY A 81 6.09 12.85 -2.62
N GLU A 82 6.37 11.56 -2.83
CA GLU A 82 5.68 10.47 -2.12
C GLU A 82 6.39 10.16 -0.79
N GLY A 83 5.63 9.84 0.25
CA GLY A 83 6.15 9.37 1.53
C GLY A 83 5.59 7.99 1.89
N GLY A 84 5.99 7.45 3.05
CA GLY A 84 5.60 6.12 3.52
C GLY A 84 6.77 5.13 3.57
N THR A 85 6.55 4.01 4.27
CA THR A 85 7.58 2.97 4.52
C THR A 85 8.19 2.42 3.22
N LEU A 86 7.36 2.11 2.22
CA LEU A 86 7.84 1.56 0.94
C LEU A 86 8.51 2.62 0.07
N ALA A 87 8.02 3.86 0.08
CA ALA A 87 8.67 5.01 -0.55
C ALA A 87 10.07 5.26 0.03
N LEU A 88 10.21 5.23 1.36
CA LEU A 88 11.50 5.37 2.05
C LEU A 88 12.46 4.23 1.71
N PHE A 89 11.97 2.99 1.70
CA PHE A 89 12.77 1.84 1.28
C PHE A 89 13.27 1.99 -0.17
N ALA A 90 12.46 2.53 -1.07
CA ALA A 90 12.87 2.75 -2.46
C ALA A 90 14.10 3.68 -2.60
N LEU A 91 14.30 4.61 -1.65
CA LEU A 91 15.47 5.49 -1.58
C LEU A 91 16.73 4.75 -1.09
N VAL A 92 16.59 3.82 -0.15
CA VAL A 92 17.72 3.14 0.50
C VAL A 92 18.06 1.74 -0.05
N ARG A 93 17.15 1.11 -0.79
CA ARG A 93 17.26 -0.30 -1.24
C ARG A 93 18.53 -0.64 -2.03
N ARG A 94 19.14 0.36 -2.71
CA ARG A 94 20.38 0.15 -3.47
C ARG A 94 21.57 -0.17 -2.57
N HIS A 95 21.59 0.36 -1.36
CA HIS A 95 22.70 0.23 -0.41
C HIS A 95 22.38 -0.74 0.75
N ALA A 96 21.09 -0.95 1.07
CA ALA A 96 20.66 -1.86 2.13
C ALA A 96 19.67 -2.93 1.65
N LYS A 97 20.18 -3.95 0.92
CA LYS A 97 19.36 -5.11 0.54
C LYS A 97 18.82 -5.88 1.74
N TRP A 98 19.51 -5.87 2.89
CA TRP A 98 19.05 -6.54 4.10
C TRP A 98 17.76 -5.94 4.69
N LEU A 99 17.47 -4.65 4.41
CA LEU A 99 16.23 -3.98 4.83
C LEU A 99 14.99 -4.46 4.05
N THR A 100 15.15 -5.30 3.02
CA THR A 100 14.02 -5.83 2.24
C THR A 100 13.03 -6.61 3.11
N ILE A 101 13.51 -7.50 3.99
CA ILE A 101 12.63 -8.30 4.86
C ILE A 101 11.93 -7.41 5.90
N PRO A 102 12.64 -6.55 6.69
CA PRO A 102 11.99 -5.59 7.58
C PRO A 102 10.94 -4.73 6.87
N THR A 103 11.25 -4.24 5.66
CA THR A 103 10.31 -3.42 4.89
C THR A 103 9.04 -4.18 4.50
N MET A 104 9.15 -5.44 4.09
CA MET A 104 7.95 -6.25 3.80
C MET A 104 7.10 -6.45 5.06
N ILE A 105 7.74 -6.65 6.21
CA ILE A 105 7.04 -6.77 7.50
C ILE A 105 6.33 -5.45 7.83
N GLY A 106 7.00 -4.31 7.72
CA GLY A 106 6.39 -2.99 7.96
C GLY A 106 5.25 -2.68 6.99
N GLY A 107 5.42 -2.98 5.69
CA GLY A 107 4.35 -2.82 4.70
C GLY A 107 3.15 -3.74 4.95
N ALA A 108 3.38 -4.98 5.36
CA ALA A 108 2.33 -5.93 5.74
C ALA A 108 1.60 -5.50 7.03
N ALA A 109 2.33 -4.96 8.00
CA ALA A 109 1.76 -4.44 9.23
C ALA A 109 0.90 -3.20 8.99
N LEU A 110 1.33 -2.29 8.10
CA LEU A 110 0.52 -1.15 7.68
C LEU A 110 -0.74 -1.56 6.89
N LEU A 111 -0.68 -2.63 6.09
CA LEU A 111 -1.88 -3.19 5.45
C LEU A 111 -2.81 -3.91 6.45
N ALA A 112 -2.25 -4.58 7.45
CA ALA A 112 -3.04 -5.16 8.53
C ALA A 112 -3.78 -4.07 9.32
N ASP A 113 -3.14 -2.91 9.47
CA ASP A 113 -3.77 -1.75 10.09
C ASP A 113 -4.99 -1.24 9.32
N GLY A 114 -4.88 -1.20 7.98
CA GLY A 114 -5.99 -0.94 7.06
C GLY A 114 -7.20 -1.85 7.22
N ILE A 115 -7.04 -3.02 7.85
CA ILE A 115 -8.12 -3.96 8.17
C ILE A 115 -8.73 -3.69 9.55
N ILE A 116 -7.94 -3.21 10.51
CA ILE A 116 -8.32 -3.12 11.94
C ILE A 116 -8.86 -1.73 12.31
N CYS A 117 -8.26 -0.66 11.78
CA CYS A 117 -8.66 0.72 12.11
C CYS A 117 -10.13 1.02 11.77
N PRO A 118 -10.67 0.70 10.57
CA PRO A 118 -12.06 1.05 10.27
C PRO A 118 -13.08 0.42 11.24
N PRO A 119 -12.96 -0.88 11.58
CA PRO A 119 -13.75 -1.49 12.65
C PRO A 119 -13.68 -0.76 13.99
N ILE A 120 -12.49 -0.49 14.52
CA ILE A 120 -12.35 0.09 15.87
C ILE A 120 -12.85 1.53 15.92
N SER A 121 -12.54 2.35 14.92
CA SER A 121 -12.94 3.77 14.88
C SER A 121 -14.44 3.93 14.68
N VAL A 122 -15.04 3.19 13.73
CA VAL A 122 -16.50 3.24 13.50
C VAL A 122 -17.27 2.65 14.68
N SER A 123 -16.79 1.54 15.26
CA SER A 123 -17.44 0.96 16.45
C SER A 123 -17.36 1.91 17.65
N SER A 124 -16.21 2.54 17.89
CA SER A 124 -16.04 3.49 19.00
C SER A 124 -16.96 4.70 18.88
N ALA A 125 -17.15 5.20 17.64
CA ALA A 125 -18.09 6.27 17.35
C ALA A 125 -19.56 5.86 17.58
N VAL A 126 -19.98 4.72 17.03
CA VAL A 126 -21.38 4.26 17.10
C VAL A 126 -21.78 3.82 18.51
N GLU A 127 -20.86 3.23 19.28
CA GLU A 127 -21.12 2.80 20.67
C GLU A 127 -21.48 3.96 21.62
N GLY A 128 -21.26 5.23 21.22
CA GLY A 128 -21.81 6.37 21.97
C GLY A 128 -23.34 6.36 22.09
N LEU A 129 -24.03 5.72 21.13
CA LEU A 129 -25.50 5.58 21.16
C LEU A 129 -26.00 4.75 22.34
N GLU A 130 -25.17 3.88 22.93
CA GLU A 130 -25.57 3.03 24.04
C GLU A 130 -25.84 3.82 25.32
N ILE A 131 -25.28 5.03 25.43
CA ILE A 131 -25.55 5.96 26.54
C ILE A 131 -27.02 6.40 26.52
N LEU A 132 -27.58 6.63 25.33
CA LEU A 132 -28.97 7.04 25.13
C LEU A 132 -29.92 5.84 25.00
N TYR A 133 -29.46 4.76 24.36
CA TYR A 133 -30.24 3.57 24.05
C TYR A 133 -29.50 2.30 24.49
N PRO A 134 -29.57 1.90 25.77
CA PRO A 134 -28.75 0.80 26.31
C PRO A 134 -28.94 -0.57 25.63
N ASN A 135 -30.09 -0.80 24.99
CA ASN A 135 -30.43 -2.08 24.34
C ASN A 135 -30.14 -2.08 22.81
N ILE A 136 -29.53 -1.03 22.27
CA ILE A 136 -29.25 -0.95 20.84
C ILE A 136 -28.14 -1.93 20.44
N GLN A 137 -28.36 -2.70 19.36
CA GLN A 137 -27.31 -3.53 18.78
C GLN A 137 -26.45 -2.68 17.84
N THR A 138 -25.23 -2.40 18.24
CA THR A 138 -24.30 -1.54 17.50
C THR A 138 -23.66 -2.24 16.29
N VAL A 139 -23.42 -3.56 16.38
CA VAL A 139 -22.76 -4.36 15.34
C VAL A 139 -23.42 -4.22 13.95
N PRO A 140 -24.75 -4.36 13.77
CA PRO A 140 -25.39 -4.17 12.46
C PRO A 140 -25.20 -2.76 11.89
N ILE A 141 -25.26 -1.73 12.74
CA ILE A 141 -25.07 -0.32 12.32
C ILE A 141 -23.66 -0.13 11.78
N VAL A 142 -22.65 -0.63 12.51
CA VAL A 142 -21.25 -0.59 12.07
C VAL A 142 -21.06 -1.30 10.74
N LEU A 143 -21.64 -2.50 10.56
CA LEU A 143 -21.54 -3.25 9.31
C LEU A 143 -22.19 -2.51 8.12
N VAL A 144 -23.33 -1.85 8.34
CA VAL A 144 -23.97 -1.03 7.30
C VAL A 144 -23.09 0.17 6.92
N ILE A 145 -22.52 0.87 7.91
CA ILE A 145 -21.60 2.00 7.66
C ILE A 145 -20.38 1.52 6.87
N LEU A 146 -19.75 0.41 7.28
CA LEU A 146 -18.61 -0.16 6.56
C LEU A 146 -18.99 -0.60 5.15
N ALA A 147 -20.14 -1.25 4.95
CA ALA A 147 -20.59 -1.65 3.61
C ALA A 147 -20.77 -0.44 2.69
N VAL A 148 -21.44 0.62 3.17
CA VAL A 148 -21.59 1.87 2.41
C VAL A 148 -20.24 2.51 2.12
N LEU A 149 -19.36 2.58 3.12
CA LEU A 149 -18.00 3.11 2.98
C LEU A 149 -17.24 2.39 1.86
N PHE A 150 -17.23 1.05 1.86
CA PHE A 150 -16.51 0.22 0.88
C PHE A 150 -17.15 0.23 -0.52
N LEU A 151 -18.47 0.43 -0.62
CA LEU A 151 -19.18 0.59 -1.90
C LEU A 151 -18.82 1.91 -2.61
N ILE A 152 -18.70 3.00 -1.84
CA ILE A 152 -18.41 4.34 -2.39
C ILE A 152 -16.98 4.46 -2.93
N GLN A 153 -16.06 3.57 -2.55
CA GLN A 153 -14.64 3.59 -2.94
C GLN A 153 -14.42 3.62 -4.46
N VAL A 154 -15.32 3.04 -5.26
CA VAL A 154 -15.24 3.00 -6.72
C VAL A 154 -15.23 4.40 -7.34
N PHE A 155 -15.93 5.35 -6.73
CA PHE A 155 -16.05 6.73 -7.24
C PHE A 155 -14.79 7.57 -6.95
N GLY A 156 -13.87 7.04 -6.14
CA GLY A 156 -12.65 7.71 -5.72
C GLY A 156 -12.89 8.91 -4.79
N THR A 157 -11.80 9.42 -4.23
CA THR A 157 -11.83 10.52 -3.24
C THR A 157 -12.19 11.88 -3.83
N LYS A 158 -12.23 12.04 -5.16
CA LYS A 158 -12.58 13.33 -5.79
C LYS A 158 -14.03 13.77 -5.55
N VAL A 159 -14.97 12.82 -5.47
CA VAL A 159 -16.40 13.12 -5.28
C VAL A 159 -16.71 13.53 -3.83
N VAL A 160 -15.92 13.05 -2.86
CA VAL A 160 -16.21 13.20 -1.43
C VAL A 160 -15.18 14.08 -0.69
N GLY A 161 -13.95 14.17 -1.20
CA GLY A 161 -12.82 14.83 -0.52
C GLY A 161 -12.97 16.33 -0.31
N GLY A 162 -13.79 17.02 -1.10
CA GLY A 162 -14.11 18.43 -0.87
C GLY A 162 -14.86 18.69 0.44
N ALA A 163 -15.64 17.72 0.93
CA ALA A 163 -16.38 17.82 2.18
C ALA A 163 -15.57 17.36 3.40
N PHE A 164 -14.50 16.57 3.21
CA PHE A 164 -13.73 16.00 4.31
C PHE A 164 -13.05 17.06 5.17
N GLY A 165 -12.42 18.06 4.55
CA GLY A 165 -11.74 19.14 5.25
C GLY A 165 -12.65 19.92 6.21
N PRO A 166 -13.79 20.46 5.74
CA PRO A 166 -14.76 21.13 6.61
C PRO A 166 -15.31 20.26 7.74
N ILE A 167 -15.63 18.99 7.48
CA ILE A 167 -16.13 18.08 8.53
C ILE A 167 -15.06 17.84 9.59
N MET A 168 -13.81 17.60 9.19
CA MET A 168 -12.70 17.41 10.13
C MET A 168 -12.36 18.69 10.89
N LEU A 169 -12.50 19.87 10.29
CA LEU A 169 -12.39 21.15 11.00
C LEU A 169 -13.44 21.25 12.11
N VAL A 170 -14.69 20.89 11.83
CA VAL A 170 -15.77 20.85 12.83
C VAL A 170 -15.45 19.84 13.94
N TRP A 171 -14.96 18.65 13.57
CA TRP A 171 -14.54 17.62 14.53
C TRP A 171 -13.44 18.12 15.47
N PHE A 172 -12.30 18.61 14.94
CA PHE A 172 -11.20 19.11 15.76
C PHE A 172 -11.60 20.33 16.60
N SER A 173 -12.43 21.21 16.06
CA SER A 173 -12.97 22.35 16.83
C SER A 173 -13.84 21.86 17.99
N THR A 174 -14.66 20.83 17.77
CA THR A 174 -15.48 20.20 18.82
C THR A 174 -14.60 19.58 19.91
N LEU A 175 -13.54 18.86 19.54
CA LEU A 175 -12.55 18.31 20.47
C LEU A 175 -11.94 19.41 21.35
N GLY A 176 -11.50 20.51 20.72
CA GLY A 176 -10.90 21.65 21.41
C GLY A 176 -11.86 22.35 22.37
N ILE A 177 -13.10 22.63 21.94
CA ILE A 177 -14.11 23.32 22.75
C ILE A 177 -14.51 22.47 23.97
N LEU A 178 -14.85 21.19 23.75
CA LEU A 178 -15.22 20.28 24.85
C LEU A 178 -14.07 20.08 25.82
N GLY A 179 -12.86 19.86 25.30
CA GLY A 179 -11.65 19.74 26.11
C GLY A 179 -11.39 20.96 26.98
N PHE A 180 -11.37 22.14 26.36
CA PHE A 180 -11.13 23.41 27.05
C PHE A 180 -12.15 23.70 28.16
N SER A 181 -13.43 23.40 27.91
CA SER A 181 -14.49 23.63 28.90
C SER A 181 -14.27 22.89 30.23
N HIS A 182 -13.71 21.67 30.18
CA HIS A 182 -13.42 20.87 31.36
C HIS A 182 -12.05 21.19 31.97
N VAL A 183 -11.07 21.60 31.16
CA VAL A 183 -9.75 22.03 31.67
C VAL A 183 -9.88 23.26 32.57
N ILE A 184 -10.79 24.20 32.25
CA ILE A 184 -11.06 25.35 33.12
C ILE A 184 -11.60 24.92 34.49
N GLN A 185 -12.44 23.88 34.52
CA GLN A 185 -13.05 23.39 35.76
C GLN A 185 -12.03 22.70 36.68
N ASN A 186 -11.03 22.01 36.10
CA ASN A 186 -9.96 21.39 36.87
C ASN A 186 -8.57 21.67 36.27
N PRO A 187 -7.96 22.83 36.58
CA PRO A 187 -6.65 23.22 36.04
C PRO A 187 -5.48 22.33 36.49
N LEU A 188 -5.67 21.44 37.47
CA LEU A 188 -4.62 20.56 37.98
C LEU A 188 -4.08 19.60 36.90
N VAL A 189 -4.87 19.28 35.88
CA VAL A 189 -4.45 18.49 34.72
C VAL A 189 -3.24 19.07 33.97
N ILE A 190 -2.99 20.39 34.09
CA ILE A 190 -1.83 21.05 33.47
C ILE A 190 -0.50 20.52 34.04
N LYS A 191 -0.51 20.01 35.28
CA LYS A 191 0.68 19.41 35.90
C LYS A 191 1.23 18.23 35.09
N ALA A 192 0.39 17.53 34.33
CA ALA A 192 0.79 16.42 33.48
C ALA A 192 1.79 16.79 32.37
N LEU A 193 1.96 18.08 32.05
CA LEU A 193 3.03 18.54 31.14
C LEU A 193 4.43 18.20 31.67
N ASN A 194 4.59 18.11 32.99
CA ASN A 194 5.84 17.71 33.61
C ASN A 194 6.07 16.19 33.40
N PRO A 195 7.17 15.76 32.74
CA PRO A 195 7.48 14.35 32.51
C PRO A 195 7.67 13.54 33.80
N TYR A 196 7.84 14.21 34.95
CA TYR A 196 7.86 13.56 36.26
C TYR A 196 6.65 12.65 36.50
N TYR A 197 5.44 13.06 36.08
CA TYR A 197 4.24 12.23 36.25
C TYR A 197 4.26 10.97 35.37
N ALA A 198 4.79 11.07 34.16
CA ALA A 198 5.03 9.91 33.31
C ALA A 198 6.05 8.96 33.96
N TYR A 199 7.15 9.48 34.49
CA TYR A 199 8.14 8.67 35.21
C TYR A 199 7.53 7.96 36.42
N GLN A 200 6.76 8.69 37.23
CA GLN A 200 6.08 8.15 38.40
C GLN A 200 5.14 7.00 38.03
N LEU A 201 4.34 7.17 36.98
CA LEU A 201 3.47 6.11 36.49
C LEU A 201 4.26 4.89 36.02
N LEU A 202 5.31 5.09 35.22
CA LEU A 202 6.02 3.98 34.57
C LEU A 202 6.90 3.18 35.52
N VAL A 203 7.48 3.83 36.54
CA VAL A 203 8.47 3.20 37.44
C VAL A 203 7.88 2.87 38.80
N GLU A 204 7.04 3.75 39.36
CA GLU A 204 6.56 3.60 40.74
C GLU A 204 5.21 2.90 40.82
N HIS A 205 4.36 3.01 39.79
CA HIS A 205 3.03 2.40 39.79
C HIS A 205 3.06 0.91 39.39
N PRO A 206 2.46 0.00 40.17
CA PRO A 206 2.37 -1.41 39.81
C PRO A 206 1.64 -1.61 38.47
N GLY A 207 2.30 -2.27 37.51
CA GLY A 207 1.73 -2.46 36.16
C GLY A 207 1.71 -1.20 35.29
N GLY A 208 2.36 -0.11 35.70
CA GLY A 208 2.43 1.13 34.93
C GLY A 208 3.03 0.96 33.53
N PHE A 209 4.00 0.06 33.37
CA PHE A 209 4.56 -0.28 32.06
C PHE A 209 3.52 -0.86 31.09
N ALA A 210 2.58 -1.68 31.57
CA ALA A 210 1.53 -2.28 30.74
C ALA A 210 0.57 -1.21 30.16
N LEU A 211 0.39 -0.10 30.89
CA LEU A 211 -0.42 1.03 30.44
C LEU A 211 0.16 1.72 29.20
N LEU A 212 1.47 1.60 28.93
CA LEU A 212 2.05 2.12 27.70
C LEU A 212 1.41 1.52 26.45
N GLY A 213 0.93 0.27 26.51
CA GLY A 213 0.20 -0.34 25.39
C GLY A 213 -1.11 0.40 25.08
N ALA A 214 -1.80 0.93 26.10
CA ALA A 214 -2.99 1.77 25.91
C ALA A 214 -2.61 3.21 25.52
N VAL A 215 -1.55 3.79 26.11
CA VAL A 215 -1.05 5.12 25.74
C VAL A 215 -0.64 5.16 24.27
N PHE A 216 -0.02 4.10 23.75
CA PHE A 216 0.41 4.00 22.35
C PHE A 216 -0.71 4.30 21.36
N LEU A 217 -1.95 3.95 21.71
CA LEU A 217 -3.12 4.18 20.88
C LEU A 217 -3.32 5.67 20.51
N CYS A 218 -2.74 6.63 21.26
CA CYS A 218 -2.81 8.05 20.92
C CYS A 218 -1.96 8.47 19.72
N THR A 219 -0.95 7.69 19.33
CA THR A 219 -0.08 7.99 18.18
C THR A 219 -0.43 7.18 16.94
N THR A 220 -1.53 6.42 16.98
CA THR A 220 -2.02 5.66 15.83
C THR A 220 -2.41 6.63 14.72
N GLY A 221 -1.99 6.35 13.48
CA GLY A 221 -2.12 7.26 12.36
C GLY A 221 -0.92 8.18 12.12
N ALA A 222 0.14 8.15 12.95
CA ALA A 222 1.35 8.96 12.72
C ALA A 222 2.07 8.58 11.40
N GLU A 223 2.04 7.30 11.06
CA GLU A 223 2.52 6.74 9.79
C GLU A 223 1.66 7.14 8.59
N ALA A 224 0.34 7.33 8.78
CA ALA A 224 -0.55 7.85 7.75
C ALA A 224 -0.15 9.27 7.31
N LEU A 225 0.32 10.12 8.24
CA LEU A 225 0.91 11.43 7.88
C LEU A 225 2.06 11.30 6.89
N TYR A 226 2.85 10.23 7.00
CA TYR A 226 3.96 10.02 6.10
C TYR A 226 3.52 9.44 4.76
N SER A 227 2.61 8.46 4.73
CA SER A 227 2.13 7.88 3.47
C SER A 227 1.33 8.87 2.62
N ASP A 228 0.62 9.81 3.24
CA ASP A 228 -0.21 10.78 2.53
C ASP A 228 0.51 12.09 2.16
N LEU A 229 1.84 12.12 2.30
CA LEU A 229 2.67 13.26 1.93
C LEU A 229 2.45 13.70 0.47
N GLY A 230 2.29 12.74 -0.45
CA GLY A 230 2.08 13.00 -1.88
C GLY A 230 0.77 13.73 -2.19
N HIS A 231 -0.21 13.67 -1.30
CA HIS A 231 -1.53 14.29 -1.46
C HIS A 231 -1.59 15.73 -0.98
N CYS A 232 -0.98 16.00 0.18
CA CYS A 232 -1.19 17.26 0.89
C CYS A 232 0.04 18.18 0.84
N GLY A 233 1.22 17.64 0.56
CA GLY A 233 2.48 18.38 0.61
C GLY A 233 2.96 18.63 2.04
N ARG A 234 4.28 18.79 2.20
CA ARG A 234 4.92 18.85 3.52
C ARG A 234 4.53 20.10 4.31
N GLY A 235 4.42 21.23 3.62
CA GLY A 235 4.13 22.53 4.23
C GLY A 235 2.76 22.57 4.91
N ASN A 236 1.73 22.06 4.23
CA ASN A 236 0.37 22.00 4.77
C ASN A 236 0.33 21.11 6.02
N ILE A 237 0.90 19.90 5.95
CA ILE A 237 0.91 18.94 7.08
C ILE A 237 1.61 19.53 8.32
N ARG A 238 2.69 20.31 8.16
CA ARG A 238 3.38 20.89 9.34
C ARG A 238 2.53 21.93 10.07
N ILE A 239 1.82 22.78 9.35
CA ILE A 239 1.04 23.86 9.95
C ILE A 239 -0.29 23.34 10.51
N SER A 240 -1.03 22.52 9.75
CA SER A 240 -2.27 21.93 10.25
C SER A 240 -2.03 21.03 11.47
N TRP A 241 -0.86 20.40 11.58
CA TRP A 241 -0.49 19.60 12.76
C TRP A 241 -0.49 20.42 14.05
N VAL A 242 -0.11 21.70 14.03
CA VAL A 242 -0.12 22.55 15.23
C VAL A 242 -1.55 22.67 15.79
N PHE A 243 -2.52 22.93 14.91
CA PHE A 243 -3.93 23.01 15.28
C PHE A 243 -4.50 21.65 15.74
N VAL A 244 -4.20 20.58 15.00
CA VAL A 244 -4.65 19.22 15.33
C VAL A 244 -4.08 18.77 16.68
N LYS A 245 -2.77 18.91 16.89
CA LYS A 245 -2.12 18.57 18.17
C LYS A 245 -2.73 19.35 19.32
N PHE A 246 -2.96 20.66 19.15
CA PHE A 246 -3.52 21.50 20.20
C PHE A 246 -4.93 21.05 20.61
N THR A 247 -5.80 20.79 19.64
CA THR A 247 -7.18 20.33 19.90
C THR A 247 -7.24 18.92 20.50
N LEU A 248 -6.38 18.00 20.03
CA LEU A 248 -6.23 16.65 20.60
C LEU A 248 -5.79 16.71 22.07
N LEU A 249 -4.73 17.48 22.35
CA LEU A 249 -4.25 17.66 23.71
C LEU A 249 -5.32 18.28 24.61
N LEU A 250 -6.00 19.34 24.17
CA LEU A 250 -7.11 19.91 24.95
C LEU A 250 -8.17 18.86 25.29
N ASN A 251 -8.53 18.00 24.33
CA ASN A 251 -9.51 16.95 24.59
C ASN A 251 -9.01 15.91 25.60
N TYR A 252 -7.76 15.44 25.49
CA TYR A 252 -7.17 14.54 26.48
C TYR A 252 -7.12 15.15 27.88
N PHE A 253 -6.75 16.43 27.98
CA PHE A 253 -6.73 17.16 29.25
C PHE A 253 -8.15 17.31 29.82
N GLY A 254 -9.16 17.56 28.99
CA GLY A 254 -10.56 17.60 29.40
C GLY A 254 -11.07 16.24 29.89
N GLN A 255 -10.78 15.15 29.18
CA GLN A 255 -11.13 13.79 29.61
C GLN A 255 -10.48 13.45 30.95
N SER A 256 -9.20 13.81 31.14
CA SER A 256 -8.52 13.64 32.43
C SER A 256 -9.12 14.49 33.54
N ALA A 257 -9.55 15.73 33.25
CA ALA A 257 -10.21 16.60 34.22
C ALA A 257 -11.52 15.98 34.73
N TRP A 258 -12.32 15.42 33.82
CA TRP A 258 -13.54 14.69 34.16
C TRP A 258 -13.26 13.41 34.97
N LEU A 259 -12.23 12.65 34.59
CA LEU A 259 -11.81 11.45 35.34
C LEU A 259 -11.36 11.81 36.76
N MET A 260 -10.57 12.87 36.93
CA MET A 260 -10.13 13.35 38.24
C MET A 260 -11.31 13.74 39.14
N ALA A 261 -12.38 14.33 38.58
CA ALA A 261 -13.60 14.65 39.33
C ALA A 261 -14.35 13.39 39.84
N HIS A 262 -14.11 12.23 39.22
CA HIS A 262 -14.71 10.94 39.57
C HIS A 262 -13.70 9.96 40.20
N ASN A 263 -12.64 10.49 40.83
CA ASN A 263 -11.62 9.69 41.50
C ASN A 263 -12.23 8.67 42.48
N GLY A 264 -11.71 7.45 42.48
CA GLY A 264 -12.20 6.33 43.30
C GLY A 264 -13.39 5.55 42.72
N GLN A 265 -14.04 6.03 41.66
CA GLN A 265 -15.11 5.30 40.98
C GLN A 265 -14.60 4.34 39.91
N TYR A 266 -15.46 3.42 39.48
CA TYR A 266 -15.24 2.61 38.27
C TYR A 266 -15.92 3.25 37.06
N LEU A 267 -15.36 3.03 35.87
CA LEU A 267 -15.98 3.48 34.62
C LEU A 267 -17.33 2.79 34.36
N ASN A 268 -17.48 1.50 34.71
CA ASN A 268 -18.73 0.73 34.55
C ASN A 268 -19.35 0.82 33.14
N GLY A 269 -18.52 0.86 32.10
CA GLY A 269 -18.97 0.99 30.71
C GLY A 269 -19.19 2.42 30.23
N ARG A 270 -19.05 3.44 31.10
CA ARG A 270 -19.01 4.85 30.70
C ARG A 270 -17.79 5.13 29.84
N LYS A 271 -17.98 5.98 28.84
CA LYS A 271 -16.93 6.40 27.91
C LYS A 271 -16.53 7.83 28.21
N PRO A 272 -15.31 8.10 28.72
CA PRO A 272 -14.90 9.44 29.14
C PRO A 272 -15.12 10.50 28.07
N PHE A 273 -14.91 10.16 26.79
CA PHE A 273 -15.13 11.06 25.67
C PHE A 273 -16.56 11.61 25.56
N TYR A 274 -17.58 10.74 25.69
CA TYR A 274 -18.98 11.14 25.55
C TYR A 274 -19.52 11.80 26.82
N GLU A 275 -18.97 11.46 27.98
CA GLU A 275 -19.32 12.07 29.27
C GLU A 275 -18.88 13.54 29.37
N LEU A 276 -17.95 13.99 28.50
CA LEU A 276 -17.62 15.41 28.36
C LEU A 276 -18.73 16.22 27.68
N MET A 277 -19.65 15.57 26.98
CA MET A 277 -20.68 16.26 26.20
C MET A 277 -21.89 16.56 27.07
N PRO A 278 -22.48 17.76 26.97
CA PRO A 278 -23.77 18.01 27.60
C PRO A 278 -24.88 17.21 26.90
N ASP A 279 -25.92 16.83 27.64
CA ASP A 279 -26.98 15.92 27.18
C ASP A 279 -27.61 16.34 25.83
N TRP A 280 -27.83 17.64 25.62
CA TRP A 280 -28.41 18.18 24.38
C TRP A 280 -27.49 18.01 23.15
N PHE A 281 -26.17 17.95 23.37
CA PHE A 281 -25.17 17.85 22.32
C PHE A 281 -24.72 16.42 22.06
N LEU A 282 -25.05 15.47 22.92
CA LEU A 282 -24.57 14.08 22.82
C LEU A 282 -24.91 13.44 21.47
N LEU A 283 -26.16 13.54 21.01
CA LEU A 283 -26.59 12.97 19.72
C LEU A 283 -25.90 13.66 18.51
N PRO A 284 -25.86 15.01 18.40
CA PRO A 284 -25.02 15.69 17.42
C PRO A 284 -23.54 15.29 17.49
N GLY A 285 -22.99 15.15 18.69
CA GLY A 285 -21.60 14.76 18.92
C GLY A 285 -21.29 13.35 18.41
N ILE A 286 -22.19 12.39 18.64
CA ILE A 286 -22.09 11.03 18.07
C ILE A 286 -22.13 11.07 16.54
N ALA A 287 -23.00 11.89 15.94
CA ALA A 287 -23.06 12.05 14.49
C ALA A 287 -21.75 12.61 13.92
N ILE A 288 -21.18 13.65 14.55
CA ILE A 288 -19.90 14.23 14.13
C ILE A 288 -18.76 13.20 14.30
N ALA A 289 -18.71 12.49 15.43
CA ALA A 289 -17.73 11.43 15.68
C ALA A 289 -17.82 10.30 14.64
N THR A 290 -19.04 9.90 14.26
CA THR A 290 -19.27 8.88 13.23
C THR A 290 -18.79 9.36 11.87
N MET A 291 -19.04 10.62 11.52
CA MET A 291 -18.53 11.21 10.28
C MET A 291 -17.00 11.30 10.27
N ALA A 292 -16.38 11.67 11.39
CA ALA A 292 -14.91 11.68 11.53
C ALA A 292 -14.32 10.27 11.39
N ALA A 293 -14.92 9.26 12.01
CA ALA A 293 -14.50 7.85 11.89
C ALA A 293 -14.66 7.31 10.46
N ILE A 294 -15.72 7.69 9.74
CA ILE A 294 -15.90 7.36 8.31
C ILE A 294 -14.77 7.98 7.48
N ILE A 295 -14.44 9.25 7.71
CA ILE A 295 -13.37 9.96 6.98
C ILE A 295 -12.00 9.33 7.28
N ALA A 296 -11.71 9.05 8.55
CA ALA A 296 -10.49 8.37 9.00
C ALA A 296 -10.31 7.02 8.30
N SER A 297 -11.36 6.21 8.30
CA SER A 297 -11.38 4.92 7.62
C SER A 297 -11.14 5.06 6.11
N GLN A 298 -11.71 6.08 5.47
CA GLN A 298 -11.57 6.32 4.04
C GLN A 298 -10.12 6.67 3.66
N ALA A 299 -9.47 7.54 4.43
CA ALA A 299 -8.08 7.90 4.24
C ALA A 299 -7.17 6.66 4.30
N LEU A 300 -7.33 5.82 5.32
CA LEU A 300 -6.52 4.62 5.50
C LEU A 300 -6.75 3.56 4.40
N ILE A 301 -7.99 3.39 3.93
CA ILE A 301 -8.30 2.51 2.78
C ILE A 301 -7.57 3.02 1.53
N THR A 302 -7.59 4.33 1.29
CA THR A 302 -6.90 4.95 0.15
C THR A 302 -5.37 4.79 0.29
N GLY A 303 -4.82 5.03 1.48
CA GLY A 303 -3.40 4.81 1.77
C GLY A 303 -2.97 3.34 1.55
N SER A 304 -3.83 2.38 1.89
CA SER A 304 -3.61 0.95 1.60
C SER A 304 -3.52 0.66 0.10
N PHE A 305 -4.31 1.34 -0.74
CA PHE A 305 -4.19 1.22 -2.19
C PHE A 305 -2.84 1.74 -2.68
N THR A 306 -2.43 2.91 -2.21
CA THR A 306 -1.13 3.51 -2.54
C THR A 306 0.00 2.57 -2.16
N LEU A 307 -0.01 2.04 -0.92
CA LEU A 307 0.98 1.09 -0.45
C LEU A 307 1.06 -0.16 -1.35
N VAL A 308 -0.08 -0.75 -1.73
CA VAL A 308 -0.07 -1.91 -2.64
C VAL A 308 0.52 -1.54 -4.00
N SER A 309 0.25 -0.35 -4.53
CA SER A 309 0.83 0.09 -5.79
C SER A 309 2.36 0.24 -5.72
N GLU A 310 2.88 0.73 -4.60
CA GLU A 310 4.31 0.81 -4.34
C GLU A 310 4.93 -0.58 -4.17
N ALA A 311 4.23 -1.48 -3.47
CA ALA A 311 4.63 -2.87 -3.32
C ALA A 311 4.72 -3.59 -4.67
N ILE A 312 3.79 -3.34 -5.60
CA ILE A 312 3.86 -3.86 -6.98
C ILE A 312 5.11 -3.36 -7.69
N ARG A 313 5.44 -2.06 -7.58
CA ARG A 313 6.66 -1.47 -8.19
C ARG A 313 7.95 -2.06 -7.61
N LEU A 314 7.92 -2.48 -6.34
CA LEU A 314 9.04 -3.15 -5.66
C LEU A 314 9.09 -4.66 -5.87
N ASN A 315 8.18 -5.25 -6.66
CA ASN A 315 7.98 -6.70 -6.81
C ASN A 315 7.67 -7.42 -5.47
N PHE A 316 7.08 -6.72 -4.52
CA PHE A 316 6.57 -7.30 -3.27
C PHE A 316 5.12 -7.78 -3.40
N TRP A 317 4.39 -7.41 -4.45
CA TRP A 317 2.98 -7.76 -4.57
C TRP A 317 2.61 -8.22 -5.99
N PRO A 318 1.60 -9.11 -6.15
CA PRO A 318 1.06 -9.48 -7.44
C PRO A 318 0.65 -8.30 -8.32
N LYS A 319 0.93 -8.41 -9.63
CA LYS A 319 0.48 -7.43 -10.63
C LYS A 319 -1.04 -7.51 -10.77
N ILE A 320 -1.75 -6.63 -10.08
CA ILE A 320 -3.22 -6.53 -10.08
C ILE A 320 -3.69 -5.31 -10.86
N LYS A 321 -4.99 -5.27 -11.19
CA LYS A 321 -5.58 -4.15 -11.95
C LYS A 321 -5.64 -2.90 -11.08
N LEU A 322 -4.86 -1.89 -11.46
CA LEU A 322 -4.88 -0.56 -10.88
C LEU A 322 -5.84 0.32 -11.70
N LYS A 323 -6.81 0.98 -11.05
CA LYS A 323 -7.66 1.98 -11.69
C LYS A 323 -7.36 3.33 -11.08
N TYR A 324 -7.24 4.36 -11.89
CA TYR A 324 -7.03 5.74 -11.42
C TYR A 324 -8.31 6.52 -11.73
N PRO A 325 -9.13 6.92 -10.74
CA PRO A 325 -10.35 7.68 -10.97
C PRO A 325 -10.09 9.15 -11.37
N SER A 326 -9.00 9.78 -10.92
CA SER A 326 -8.64 11.15 -11.31
C SER A 326 -7.22 11.32 -11.89
N ALA A 327 -6.99 12.47 -12.54
CA ALA A 327 -5.72 12.81 -13.18
C ALA A 327 -4.62 13.14 -12.17
N GLN A 328 -4.97 13.30 -10.90
CA GLN A 328 -4.03 13.55 -9.83
C GLN A 328 -3.39 12.24 -9.38
N LYS A 329 -2.07 12.26 -9.22
CA LYS A 329 -1.30 11.15 -8.68
C LYS A 329 -1.77 10.86 -7.24
N GLY A 330 -1.80 9.58 -6.88
CA GLY A 330 -2.24 9.10 -5.56
C GLY A 330 -3.73 8.75 -5.44
N GLN A 331 -4.62 9.25 -6.31
CA GLN A 331 -6.02 8.79 -6.30
C GLN A 331 -6.14 7.46 -7.04
N LEU A 332 -5.91 6.39 -6.30
CA LEU A 332 -5.87 5.03 -6.80
C LEU A 332 -7.05 4.23 -6.25
N TYR A 333 -7.65 3.38 -7.10
CA TYR A 333 -8.64 2.40 -6.69
C TYR A 333 -8.18 1.01 -7.12
N VAL A 334 -8.13 0.09 -6.17
CA VAL A 334 -7.68 -1.29 -6.38
C VAL A 334 -8.80 -2.26 -5.96
N PRO A 335 -9.61 -2.77 -6.90
CA PRO A 335 -10.83 -3.53 -6.56
C PRO A 335 -10.58 -4.76 -5.69
N SER A 336 -9.51 -5.51 -5.95
CA SER A 336 -9.19 -6.72 -5.19
C SER A 336 -8.76 -6.41 -3.76
N ILE A 337 -8.05 -5.30 -3.54
CA ILE A 337 -7.64 -4.86 -2.20
C ILE A 337 -8.84 -4.29 -1.46
N ASN A 338 -9.72 -3.54 -2.14
CA ASN A 338 -10.96 -3.04 -1.55
C ASN A 338 -11.80 -4.19 -0.97
N LEU A 339 -11.94 -5.27 -1.75
CA LEU A 339 -12.65 -6.46 -1.30
C LEU A 339 -11.94 -7.18 -0.14
N LEU A 340 -10.61 -7.32 -0.21
CA LEU A 340 -9.81 -7.91 0.87
C LEU A 340 -9.98 -7.14 2.18
N LEU A 341 -9.84 -5.81 2.13
CA LEU A 341 -10.02 -4.93 3.28
C LEU A 341 -11.46 -5.03 3.82
N PHE A 342 -12.48 -4.98 2.95
CA PHE A 342 -13.88 -5.10 3.37
C PHE A 342 -14.16 -6.41 4.12
N ILE A 343 -13.74 -7.55 3.57
CA ILE A 343 -13.92 -8.86 4.20
C ILE A 343 -13.18 -8.90 5.55
N GLY A 344 -11.95 -8.38 5.59
CA GLY A 344 -11.17 -8.27 6.81
C GLY A 344 -11.88 -7.43 7.88
N CYS A 345 -12.36 -6.24 7.54
CA CYS A 345 -13.07 -5.37 8.46
C CYS A 345 -14.34 -6.02 9.01
N VAL A 346 -15.14 -6.66 8.15
CA VAL A 346 -16.34 -7.41 8.57
C VAL A 346 -15.98 -8.55 9.52
N ALA A 347 -14.92 -9.31 9.22
CA ALA A 347 -14.46 -10.39 10.09
C ALA A 347 -14.02 -9.89 11.47
N VAL A 348 -13.28 -8.78 11.53
CA VAL A 348 -12.86 -8.14 12.79
C VAL A 348 -14.07 -7.68 13.62
N VAL A 349 -15.04 -7.01 12.98
CA VAL A 349 -16.27 -6.56 13.66
C VAL A 349 -17.06 -7.74 14.23
N LEU A 350 -17.27 -8.80 13.45
CA LEU A 350 -18.03 -9.97 13.87
C LEU A 350 -17.33 -10.78 14.98
N TYR A 351 -16.00 -10.83 14.95
CA TYR A 351 -15.20 -11.53 15.94
C TYR A 351 -15.16 -10.79 17.28
N PHE A 352 -14.79 -9.50 17.29
CA PHE A 352 -14.60 -8.75 18.54
C PHE A 352 -15.87 -8.11 19.11
N LYS A 353 -16.84 -7.76 18.24
CA LYS A 353 -18.16 -7.15 18.53
C LYS A 353 -18.16 -5.79 19.24
N ARG A 354 -17.16 -5.50 20.08
CA ARG A 354 -17.00 -4.29 20.88
C ARG A 354 -15.64 -3.65 20.64
N SER A 355 -15.59 -2.32 20.63
CA SER A 355 -14.34 -1.56 20.44
C SER A 355 -13.28 -1.89 21.49
N THR A 356 -13.69 -2.03 22.75
CA THR A 356 -12.79 -2.37 23.87
C THR A 356 -12.04 -3.69 23.68
N ASN A 357 -12.63 -4.63 22.95
CA ASN A 357 -12.00 -5.92 22.67
C ASN A 357 -11.02 -5.81 21.49
N MET A 358 -11.17 -4.80 20.62
CA MET A 358 -10.31 -4.55 19.46
C MET A 358 -9.03 -3.76 19.84
N GLU A 359 -9.06 -3.02 20.95
CA GLU A 359 -7.92 -2.20 21.41
C GLU A 359 -6.61 -3.00 21.52
N ALA A 360 -6.70 -4.23 22.03
CA ALA A 360 -5.54 -5.13 22.17
C ALA A 360 -4.94 -5.55 20.83
N ALA A 361 -5.77 -5.67 19.78
CA ALA A 361 -5.32 -6.00 18.44
C ALA A 361 -4.59 -4.81 17.79
N TYR A 362 -5.16 -3.61 17.91
CA TYR A 362 -4.78 -2.47 17.09
C TYR A 362 -3.32 -2.01 17.27
N GLY A 363 -2.83 -1.87 18.52
CA GLY A 363 -1.51 -1.28 18.78
C GLY A 363 -0.29 -2.09 18.27
N LEU A 364 -0.41 -3.40 18.11
CA LEU A 364 0.75 -4.27 17.88
C LEU A 364 1.28 -4.20 16.44
N ALA A 365 0.40 -4.16 15.43
CA ALA A 365 0.82 -4.07 14.03
C ALA A 365 1.51 -2.72 13.74
N ILE A 366 0.90 -1.61 14.14
CA ILE A 366 1.45 -0.26 13.88
C ILE A 366 2.83 -0.09 14.50
N THR A 367 3.04 -0.59 15.73
CA THR A 367 4.37 -0.48 16.39
C THR A 367 5.47 -1.14 15.55
N LEU A 368 5.16 -2.25 14.88
CA LEU A 368 6.11 -2.94 14.00
C LEU A 368 6.46 -2.11 12.77
N THR A 369 5.47 -1.44 12.15
CA THR A 369 5.69 -0.47 11.08
C THR A 369 6.59 0.68 11.55
N MET A 370 6.32 1.24 12.73
CA MET A 370 7.10 2.36 13.28
C MET A 370 8.57 2.00 13.53
N LEU A 371 8.85 0.79 14.02
CA LEU A 371 10.21 0.28 14.20
C LEU A 371 10.95 0.14 12.87
N VAL A 372 10.26 -0.36 11.84
CA VAL A 372 10.82 -0.47 10.48
C VAL A 372 11.10 0.92 9.91
N ASP A 373 10.20 1.88 10.09
CA ASP A 373 10.42 3.27 9.67
C ASP A 373 11.64 3.88 10.38
N THR A 374 11.83 3.61 11.68
CA THR A 374 13.01 4.07 12.43
C THR A 374 14.30 3.48 11.86
N LEU A 375 14.33 2.20 11.52
CA LEU A 375 15.48 1.56 10.87
C LEU A 375 15.76 2.14 9.48
N LEU A 376 14.72 2.28 8.65
CA LEU A 376 14.80 2.85 7.31
C LEU A 376 15.28 4.29 7.35
N MET A 377 14.73 5.12 8.25
CA MET A 377 15.09 6.52 8.41
C MET A 377 16.52 6.68 8.93
N SER A 378 16.94 5.85 9.88
CA SER A 378 18.32 5.85 10.38
C SER A 378 19.31 5.56 9.25
N TYR A 379 19.00 4.57 8.40
CA TYR A 379 19.84 4.23 7.27
C TYR A 379 19.79 5.30 6.16
N TYR A 380 18.63 5.93 5.95
CA TYR A 380 18.49 7.09 5.06
C TYR A 380 19.40 8.25 5.50
N LEU A 381 19.40 8.60 6.79
CA LEU A 381 20.27 9.64 7.35
C LEU A 381 21.76 9.28 7.19
N TYR A 382 22.11 8.01 7.41
CA TYR A 382 23.48 7.51 7.20
C TYR A 382 23.92 7.66 5.73
N THR A 383 23.10 7.22 4.77
CA THR A 383 23.43 7.33 3.33
C THR A 383 23.51 8.77 2.82
N HIS A 384 22.75 9.68 3.44
CA HIS A 384 22.80 11.13 3.15
C HIS A 384 23.91 11.88 3.90
N ARG A 385 24.84 11.16 4.54
CA ARG A 385 26.03 11.70 5.21
C ARG A 385 25.73 12.70 6.34
N TYR A 386 24.62 12.52 7.05
CA TYR A 386 24.40 13.23 8.32
C TYR A 386 25.43 12.80 9.37
N ASN A 387 25.64 13.63 10.39
CA ASN A 387 26.58 13.33 11.48
C ASN A 387 26.21 11.98 12.15
N MET A 388 27.17 11.05 12.20
CA MET A 388 26.99 9.70 12.75
C MET A 388 26.44 9.71 14.18
N TRP A 389 26.86 10.67 15.01
CA TRP A 389 26.33 10.83 16.36
C TRP A 389 24.83 11.11 16.36
N LEU A 390 24.33 11.96 15.44
CA LEU A 390 22.91 12.23 15.31
C LEU A 390 22.14 10.99 14.84
N VAL A 391 22.73 10.20 13.93
CA VAL A 391 22.12 8.95 13.46
C VAL A 391 22.00 7.93 14.60
N ILE A 392 23.07 7.76 15.39
CA ILE A 392 23.07 6.83 16.54
C ILE A 392 22.08 7.30 17.61
N VAL A 393 22.08 8.60 17.95
CA VAL A 393 21.14 9.15 18.93
C VAL A 393 19.70 8.96 18.46
N PHE A 394 19.39 9.29 17.20
CA PHE A 394 18.07 9.07 16.63
C PHE A 394 17.66 7.60 16.73
N LEU A 395 18.51 6.69 16.26
CA LEU A 395 18.23 5.25 16.27
C LEU A 395 17.99 4.76 17.69
N VAL A 396 18.90 5.04 18.62
CA VAL A 396 18.83 4.53 20.00
C VAL A 396 17.58 5.06 20.71
N VAL A 397 17.30 6.36 20.62
CA VAL A 397 16.16 6.96 21.32
C VAL A 397 14.83 6.42 20.79
N TYR A 398 14.60 6.46 19.47
CA TYR A 398 13.32 6.04 18.92
C TYR A 398 13.13 4.52 18.97
N PHE A 399 14.19 3.75 18.70
CA PHE A 399 14.12 2.30 18.81
C PHE A 399 13.86 1.85 20.24
N ALA A 400 14.44 2.51 21.26
CA ALA A 400 14.15 2.22 22.66
C ALA A 400 12.69 2.53 23.03
N VAL A 401 12.18 3.71 22.65
CA VAL A 401 10.79 4.12 22.92
C VAL A 401 9.79 3.18 22.24
N GLU A 402 10.00 2.87 20.97
CA GLU A 402 9.11 1.97 20.22
C GLU A 402 9.19 0.52 20.69
N SER A 403 10.39 0.06 21.06
CA SER A 403 10.54 -1.27 21.67
C SER A 403 9.83 -1.36 23.02
N ALA A 404 9.84 -0.28 23.82
CA ALA A 404 9.06 -0.23 25.06
C ALA A 404 7.55 -0.33 24.78
N PHE A 405 7.04 0.40 23.79
CA PHE A 405 5.64 0.24 23.35
C PHE A 405 5.34 -1.16 22.82
N MET A 406 6.25 -1.78 22.08
CA MET A 406 6.06 -3.12 21.55
C MET A 406 5.98 -4.15 22.68
N LEU A 407 6.88 -4.06 23.66
CA LEU A 407 6.88 -4.93 24.84
C LEU A 407 5.61 -4.75 25.68
N ALA A 408 5.14 -3.52 25.87
CA ALA A 408 3.88 -3.26 26.58
C ALA A 408 2.66 -3.81 25.82
N ASN A 409 2.63 -3.71 24.49
CA ASN A 409 1.56 -4.27 23.67
C ASN A 409 1.58 -5.81 23.61
N LEU A 410 2.75 -6.44 23.77
CA LEU A 410 2.87 -7.91 23.79
C LEU A 410 2.19 -8.54 25.00
N GLU A 411 2.02 -7.84 26.12
CA GLU A 411 1.25 -8.34 27.26
C GLU A 411 -0.24 -8.57 26.90
N LYS A 412 -0.76 -7.77 25.97
CA LYS A 412 -2.13 -7.88 25.45
C LYS A 412 -2.28 -8.94 24.34
N PHE A 413 -1.21 -9.67 24.01
CA PHE A 413 -1.21 -10.66 22.93
C PHE A 413 -2.30 -11.73 23.11
N ALA A 414 -2.43 -12.28 24.32
CA ALA A 414 -3.44 -13.29 24.66
C ALA A 414 -4.89 -12.75 24.61
N HIS A 415 -5.06 -11.43 24.69
CA HIS A 415 -6.36 -10.75 24.79
C HIS A 415 -6.84 -10.16 23.44
N GLY A 416 -6.21 -10.54 22.33
CA GLY A 416 -6.62 -10.11 20.97
C GLY A 416 -5.47 -9.65 20.08
N GLY A 417 -4.30 -9.33 20.66
CA GLY A 417 -3.11 -8.90 19.91
C GLY A 417 -2.63 -9.90 18.84
N TRP A 418 -2.89 -11.20 19.05
CA TRP A 418 -2.55 -12.24 18.09
C TRP A 418 -3.23 -12.09 16.72
N VAL A 419 -4.41 -11.46 16.66
CA VAL A 419 -5.16 -11.29 15.40
C VAL A 419 -4.37 -10.42 14.42
N SER A 420 -3.78 -9.34 14.91
CA SER A 420 -2.96 -8.42 14.09
C SER A 420 -1.68 -9.08 13.60
N VAL A 421 -1.02 -9.88 14.46
CA VAL A 421 0.16 -10.66 14.06
C VAL A 421 -0.20 -11.69 13.00
N LEU A 422 -1.35 -12.37 13.14
CA LEU A 422 -1.81 -13.35 12.16
C LEU A 422 -2.04 -12.68 10.80
N ILE A 423 -2.80 -11.58 10.76
CA ILE A 423 -3.07 -10.83 9.52
C ILE A 423 -1.76 -10.35 8.90
N CYS A 424 -0.88 -9.73 9.69
CA CYS A 424 0.42 -9.26 9.25
C CYS A 424 1.28 -10.42 8.70
N THR A 425 1.28 -11.59 9.35
CA THR A 425 2.06 -12.76 8.92
C THR A 425 1.54 -13.31 7.59
N ILE A 426 0.23 -13.39 7.41
CA ILE A 426 -0.39 -13.82 6.15
C ILE A 426 0.03 -12.88 5.01
N LEU A 427 -0.11 -11.56 5.22
CA LEU A 427 0.24 -10.54 4.21
C LEU A 427 1.76 -10.54 3.91
N ALA A 428 2.61 -10.60 4.93
CA ALA A 428 4.06 -10.69 4.78
C ALA A 428 4.47 -11.98 4.05
N THR A 429 3.77 -13.09 4.27
CA THR A 429 4.02 -14.36 3.57
C THR A 429 3.69 -14.24 2.08
N VAL A 430 2.59 -13.58 1.72
CA VAL A 430 2.27 -13.28 0.30
C VAL A 430 3.39 -12.45 -0.32
N MET A 431 3.86 -11.40 0.38
CA MET A 431 4.94 -10.55 -0.11
C MET A 431 6.26 -11.32 -0.28
N PHE A 432 6.60 -12.17 0.69
CA PHE A 432 7.81 -12.99 0.66
C PHE A 432 7.79 -14.01 -0.48
N ILE A 433 6.67 -14.74 -0.67
CA ILE A 433 6.48 -15.67 -1.77
C ILE A 433 6.65 -14.94 -3.10
N TRP A 434 6.06 -13.76 -3.24
CA TRP A 434 6.14 -13.00 -4.49
C TRP A 434 7.55 -12.51 -4.79
N LEU A 435 8.25 -11.99 -3.78
CA LEU A 435 9.65 -11.57 -3.92
C LEU A 435 10.55 -12.75 -4.30
N LYS A 436 10.43 -13.87 -3.59
CA LYS A 436 11.26 -15.06 -3.84
C LYS A 436 10.96 -15.69 -5.19
N ALA A 437 9.69 -15.79 -5.57
CA ALA A 437 9.30 -16.25 -6.91
C ALA A 437 9.82 -15.30 -7.99
N GLY A 438 9.83 -13.99 -7.75
CA GLY A 438 10.46 -13.00 -8.62
C GLY A 438 11.97 -13.23 -8.79
N GLN A 439 12.69 -13.49 -7.69
CA GLN A 439 14.13 -13.81 -7.71
C GLN A 439 14.41 -15.11 -8.47
N ILE A 440 13.66 -16.17 -8.18
CA ILE A 440 13.74 -17.45 -8.88
C ILE A 440 13.47 -17.22 -10.37
N LYS A 441 12.35 -16.60 -10.75
CA LYS A 441 12.03 -16.30 -12.16
C LYS A 441 13.09 -15.44 -12.86
N ALA A 442 13.72 -14.49 -12.17
CA ALA A 442 14.76 -13.66 -12.74
C ALA A 442 16.04 -14.47 -13.03
N GLN A 443 16.42 -15.39 -12.14
CA GLN A 443 17.51 -16.34 -12.39
C GLN A 443 17.20 -17.28 -13.56
N LEU A 444 15.92 -17.61 -13.75
CA LEU A 444 15.45 -18.50 -14.82
C LEU A 444 15.20 -17.80 -16.16
N THR A 445 15.21 -16.46 -16.18
CA THR A 445 14.95 -15.71 -17.41
C THR A 445 16.28 -15.37 -18.05
N GLU A 446 16.65 -16.18 -19.04
CA GLU A 446 17.81 -15.93 -19.89
C GLU A 446 17.47 -14.92 -20.99
N TYR A 447 18.36 -13.95 -21.16
CA TYR A 447 18.34 -13.02 -22.28
C TYR A 447 19.46 -13.37 -23.24
N THR A 448 19.17 -13.29 -24.53
CA THR A 448 20.15 -13.48 -25.58
C THR A 448 20.21 -12.25 -26.48
N LYS A 449 21.33 -12.08 -27.19
CA LYS A 449 21.50 -10.98 -28.14
C LYS A 449 20.67 -11.29 -29.36
N LEU A 450 19.75 -10.39 -29.71
CA LEU A 450 18.90 -10.57 -30.87
C LEU A 450 19.71 -10.63 -32.17
N ALA A 451 20.83 -9.89 -32.23
CA ALA A 451 21.77 -9.90 -33.35
C ALA A 451 22.25 -11.30 -33.76
N THR A 452 22.38 -12.24 -32.82
CA THR A 452 22.84 -13.61 -33.09
C THR A 452 21.84 -14.42 -33.92
N TYR A 453 20.55 -14.04 -33.92
CA TYR A 453 19.47 -14.80 -34.56
C TYR A 453 18.85 -14.07 -35.76
N ILE A 454 19.34 -12.89 -36.13
CA ILE A 454 18.77 -12.12 -37.26
C ILE A 454 18.81 -12.95 -38.54
N ASP A 455 19.98 -13.49 -38.91
CA ASP A 455 20.14 -14.27 -40.14
C ASP A 455 19.23 -15.50 -40.16
N ALA A 456 19.14 -16.22 -39.03
CA ALA A 456 18.24 -17.37 -38.89
C ALA A 456 16.75 -16.98 -39.02
N LEU A 457 16.34 -15.81 -38.50
CA LEU A 457 14.96 -15.31 -38.65
C LEU A 457 14.65 -14.96 -40.12
N LYS A 458 15.61 -14.40 -40.85
CA LYS A 458 15.49 -14.09 -42.28
C LYS A 458 15.36 -15.36 -43.13
N GLU A 459 16.20 -16.35 -42.85
CA GLU A 459 16.12 -17.65 -43.51
C GLU A 459 14.77 -18.31 -43.24
N LEU A 460 14.32 -18.33 -41.99
CA LEU A 460 13.02 -18.88 -41.59
C LEU A 460 11.83 -18.15 -42.26
N SER A 461 11.90 -16.82 -42.41
CA SER A 461 10.89 -16.01 -43.12
C SER A 461 10.75 -16.45 -44.59
N ARG A 462 11.87 -16.78 -45.24
CA ARG A 462 11.95 -17.16 -46.66
C ARG A 462 11.74 -18.65 -46.93
N ASP A 463 11.85 -19.49 -45.90
CA ASP A 463 11.74 -20.94 -46.04
C ASP A 463 10.29 -21.38 -46.37
N VAL A 464 10.04 -21.60 -47.66
CA VAL A 464 8.73 -22.06 -48.15
C VAL A 464 8.39 -23.50 -47.76
N SER A 465 9.36 -24.29 -47.28
CA SER A 465 9.10 -25.67 -46.82
C SER A 465 8.32 -25.69 -45.50
N ILE A 466 8.39 -24.61 -44.73
CA ILE A 466 7.68 -24.46 -43.46
C ILE A 466 6.35 -23.74 -43.72
N PRO A 467 5.20 -24.31 -43.26
CA PRO A 467 3.92 -23.63 -43.35
C PRO A 467 3.95 -22.28 -42.64
N LYS A 468 3.46 -21.25 -43.33
CA LYS A 468 3.41 -19.89 -42.78
C LYS A 468 2.46 -19.84 -41.57
N TYR A 469 2.98 -19.38 -40.44
CA TYR A 469 2.27 -19.33 -39.16
C TYR A 469 1.43 -18.04 -39.01
N ALA A 470 1.98 -16.92 -39.46
CA ALA A 470 1.33 -15.62 -39.55
C ALA A 470 2.11 -14.70 -40.51
N THR A 471 1.50 -13.64 -41.02
CA THR A 471 2.23 -12.58 -41.74
C THR A 471 3.03 -11.73 -40.75
N HIS A 472 2.39 -11.29 -39.67
CA HIS A 472 3.03 -10.51 -38.61
C HIS A 472 2.94 -11.27 -37.28
N LEU A 473 4.09 -11.72 -36.79
CA LEU A 473 4.17 -12.47 -35.54
C LEU A 473 4.69 -11.58 -34.42
N VAL A 474 3.86 -11.34 -33.40
CA VAL A 474 4.14 -10.39 -32.32
C VAL A 474 4.42 -11.13 -31.03
N PHE A 475 5.59 -10.93 -30.44
CA PHE A 475 5.97 -11.43 -29.12
C PHE A 475 6.07 -10.30 -28.10
N MET A 476 5.42 -10.48 -26.96
CA MET A 476 5.63 -9.61 -25.80
C MET A 476 6.95 -9.95 -25.14
N SER A 477 7.84 -8.97 -24.99
CA SER A 477 9.17 -9.14 -24.39
C SER A 477 9.37 -8.24 -23.18
N ASN A 478 9.90 -8.82 -22.10
CA ASN A 478 10.33 -8.07 -20.92
C ASN A 478 11.73 -7.43 -21.08
N ALA A 479 12.43 -7.67 -22.20
CA ALA A 479 13.76 -7.14 -22.44
C ALA A 479 13.73 -5.64 -22.76
N SER A 480 14.19 -4.82 -21.80
CA SER A 480 14.21 -3.36 -21.90
C SER A 480 15.24 -2.81 -22.88
N ARG A 481 16.36 -3.52 -23.09
CA ARG A 481 17.40 -3.13 -24.05
C ARG A 481 17.01 -3.53 -25.47
N THR A 482 17.18 -2.64 -26.44
CA THR A 482 16.85 -2.91 -27.85
C THR A 482 17.58 -4.15 -28.41
N SER A 483 18.83 -4.37 -28.01
CA SER A 483 19.67 -5.47 -28.49
C SER A 483 19.34 -6.86 -27.91
N GLU A 484 18.47 -6.94 -26.92
CA GLU A 484 18.19 -8.17 -26.17
C GLU A 484 16.75 -8.67 -26.40
N VAL A 485 16.60 -10.00 -26.37
CA VAL A 485 15.33 -10.71 -26.41
C VAL A 485 15.38 -11.87 -25.41
N GLU A 486 14.24 -12.29 -24.85
CA GLU A 486 14.19 -13.46 -23.97
C GLU A 486 14.50 -14.74 -24.77
N SER A 487 15.43 -15.57 -24.31
CA SER A 487 15.85 -16.81 -25.01
C SER A 487 14.67 -17.74 -25.28
N LYS A 488 13.65 -17.73 -24.40
CA LYS A 488 12.42 -18.51 -24.57
C LYS A 488 11.57 -18.08 -25.77
N ILE A 489 11.67 -16.81 -26.20
CA ILE A 489 11.02 -16.35 -27.43
C ILE A 489 11.71 -17.00 -28.63
N ILE A 490 13.05 -16.99 -28.67
CA ILE A 490 13.83 -17.65 -29.73
C ILE A 490 13.56 -19.16 -29.74
N TYR A 491 13.58 -19.82 -28.59
CA TYR A 491 13.20 -21.23 -28.45
C TYR A 491 11.79 -21.51 -28.99
N SER A 492 10.82 -20.63 -28.70
CA SER A 492 9.46 -20.75 -29.24
C SER A 492 9.43 -20.63 -30.77
N ILE A 493 10.23 -19.73 -31.36
CA ILE A 493 10.27 -19.51 -32.80
C ILE A 493 10.93 -20.69 -33.52
N PHE A 494 12.05 -21.21 -33.05
CA PHE A 494 12.86 -22.20 -33.77
C PHE A 494 12.68 -23.64 -33.29
N GLU A 495 12.73 -23.90 -31.98
CA GLU A 495 12.94 -25.25 -31.42
C GLU A 495 11.65 -26.05 -31.15
N LYS A 496 10.49 -25.39 -31.12
CA LYS A 496 9.19 -26.10 -31.05
C LYS A 496 8.73 -26.52 -32.44
N ARG A 497 7.60 -25.98 -32.89
CA ARG A 497 7.24 -25.99 -34.31
C ARG A 497 7.75 -24.67 -34.87
N PRO A 498 8.68 -24.68 -35.84
CA PRO A 498 9.20 -23.46 -36.45
C PRO A 498 8.06 -22.52 -36.84
N LYS A 499 8.10 -21.29 -36.32
CA LYS A 499 7.03 -20.30 -36.50
C LYS A 499 7.44 -19.34 -37.60
N ARG A 500 7.34 -19.78 -38.85
CA ARG A 500 7.59 -18.92 -39.99
C ARG A 500 6.61 -17.76 -40.03
N ALA A 501 7.14 -16.54 -40.03
CA ALA A 501 6.41 -15.32 -40.30
C ALA A 501 7.18 -14.42 -41.26
N ASP A 502 6.47 -13.53 -41.95
CA ASP A 502 7.12 -12.58 -42.85
C ASP A 502 7.85 -11.50 -42.04
N ILE A 503 7.25 -11.05 -40.93
CA ILE A 503 7.83 -10.04 -40.03
C ILE A 503 7.66 -10.45 -38.58
N TYR A 504 8.75 -10.39 -37.82
CA TYR A 504 8.80 -10.62 -36.38
C TYR A 504 8.81 -9.31 -35.61
N TRP A 505 7.85 -9.15 -34.70
CA TRP A 505 7.69 -7.97 -33.85
C TRP A 505 7.98 -8.31 -32.39
N PHE A 506 8.93 -7.60 -31.78
CA PHE A 506 9.20 -7.68 -30.34
C PHE A 506 8.66 -6.44 -29.63
N VAL A 507 7.68 -6.63 -28.75
CA VAL A 507 6.97 -5.51 -28.10
C VAL A 507 7.34 -5.43 -26.63
N HIS A 508 7.88 -4.29 -26.21
CA HIS A 508 8.15 -3.95 -24.82
C HIS A 508 7.22 -2.82 -24.35
N VAL A 509 6.75 -2.88 -23.12
CA VAL A 509 5.88 -1.85 -22.52
C VAL A 509 6.54 -1.32 -21.25
N ASP A 510 6.95 -0.06 -21.30
CA ASP A 510 7.44 0.73 -20.19
C ASP A 510 6.31 1.62 -19.66
N THR A 511 6.06 1.57 -18.35
CA THR A 511 5.02 2.41 -17.70
C THR A 511 5.69 3.63 -17.09
N THR A 512 5.31 4.80 -17.58
CA THR A 512 5.88 6.10 -17.18
C THR A 512 5.13 6.71 -16.00
N ASP A 513 5.76 7.69 -15.35
CA ASP A 513 5.21 8.40 -14.19
C ASP A 513 4.21 9.50 -14.57
N GLU A 514 4.15 9.92 -15.83
CA GLU A 514 3.17 10.89 -16.32
C GLU A 514 1.82 10.19 -16.63
N PRO A 515 0.66 10.79 -16.35
CA PRO A 515 -0.63 10.09 -16.39
C PRO A 515 -1.06 9.67 -17.79
N TYR A 516 -0.82 10.52 -18.79
CA TYR A 516 -1.35 10.36 -20.15
C TYR A 516 -0.27 10.24 -21.22
N THR A 517 0.98 9.96 -20.84
CA THR A 517 2.05 9.74 -21.81
C THR A 517 1.63 8.64 -22.76
N MET A 518 1.67 8.92 -24.05
CA MET A 518 1.42 7.94 -25.09
C MET A 518 2.51 8.13 -26.13
N GLN A 519 3.69 7.63 -25.79
CA GLN A 519 4.86 7.67 -26.64
C GLN A 519 5.23 6.25 -27.06
N TYR A 520 5.81 6.13 -28.23
CA TYR A 520 6.37 4.88 -28.69
C TYR A 520 7.72 5.16 -29.35
N LYS A 521 8.56 4.13 -29.38
CA LYS A 521 9.81 4.11 -30.13
C LYS A 521 9.80 2.84 -30.97
N VAL A 522 10.04 2.98 -32.26
CA VAL A 522 10.28 1.84 -33.15
C VAL A 522 11.76 1.78 -33.46
N ASP A 523 12.33 0.60 -33.24
CA ASP A 523 13.68 0.24 -33.63
C ASP A 523 13.58 -0.82 -34.75
N VAL A 524 13.83 -0.42 -36.00
CA VAL A 524 13.93 -1.35 -37.13
C VAL A 524 15.32 -2.00 -37.05
N ILE A 525 15.34 -3.30 -36.74
CA ILE A 525 16.59 -4.03 -36.51
C ILE A 525 17.08 -4.62 -37.82
N GLU A 526 16.17 -5.21 -38.59
CA GLU A 526 16.39 -5.62 -39.97
C GLU A 526 15.17 -5.20 -40.81
N PRO A 527 15.36 -4.46 -41.93
CA PRO A 527 14.27 -4.03 -42.79
C PRO A 527 13.41 -5.21 -43.26
N ASP A 528 12.09 -5.07 -43.17
CA ASP A 528 11.08 -6.05 -43.62
C ASP A 528 11.17 -7.47 -43.03
N ASP A 529 11.93 -7.66 -41.95
CA ASP A 529 12.07 -8.97 -41.27
C ASP A 529 11.94 -8.83 -39.74
N VAL A 530 12.65 -7.89 -39.08
CA VAL A 530 12.73 -7.83 -37.61
C VAL A 530 12.57 -6.42 -37.06
N ILE A 531 11.53 -6.20 -36.25
CA ILE A 531 11.19 -4.89 -35.68
C ILE A 531 10.97 -5.00 -34.17
N LYS A 532 11.50 -4.04 -33.41
CA LYS A 532 11.24 -3.91 -31.98
C LYS A 532 10.50 -2.62 -31.67
N VAL A 533 9.40 -2.72 -30.94
CA VAL A 533 8.56 -1.58 -30.55
C VAL A 533 8.59 -1.44 -29.03
N THR A 534 8.92 -0.25 -28.56
CA THR A 534 8.88 0.10 -27.14
C THR A 534 7.79 1.12 -26.90
N PHE A 535 6.75 0.74 -26.18
CA PHE A 535 5.71 1.65 -25.72
C PHE A 535 6.15 2.30 -24.41
N ARG A 536 5.97 3.62 -24.30
CA ARG A 536 6.09 4.38 -23.07
C ARG A 536 4.72 4.95 -22.74
N LEU A 537 3.97 4.21 -21.92
CA LEU A 537 2.58 4.52 -21.60
C LEU A 537 2.47 5.13 -20.22
N GLY A 538 1.62 6.13 -20.07
CA GLY A 538 1.27 6.74 -18.81
C GLY A 538 0.44 5.80 -17.96
N PHE A 539 0.50 5.95 -16.64
CA PHE A 539 -0.15 5.03 -15.72
C PHE A 539 -1.69 5.03 -15.80
N ARG A 540 -2.33 6.05 -16.39
CA ARG A 540 -3.79 6.07 -16.64
C ARG A 540 -4.19 5.50 -18.00
N ILE A 541 -3.22 5.28 -18.89
CA ILE A 541 -3.47 4.73 -20.21
C ILE A 541 -3.68 3.23 -20.05
N GLU A 542 -4.90 2.76 -20.36
CA GLU A 542 -5.12 1.32 -20.49
C GLU A 542 -4.16 0.77 -21.54
N GLN A 543 -3.49 -0.33 -21.21
CA GLN A 543 -2.52 -0.95 -22.11
C GLN A 543 -3.26 -1.72 -23.21
N ARG A 544 -3.92 -1.03 -24.13
CA ARG A 544 -4.59 -1.62 -25.29
C ARG A 544 -3.57 -1.88 -26.40
N ILE A 545 -2.59 -2.74 -26.11
CA ILE A 545 -1.40 -2.90 -26.96
C ILE A 545 -1.76 -3.33 -28.37
N ASN A 546 -2.79 -4.16 -28.54
CA ASN A 546 -3.27 -4.56 -29.87
C ASN A 546 -3.69 -3.34 -30.71
N LEU A 547 -4.49 -2.43 -30.13
CA LEU A 547 -4.94 -1.20 -30.80
C LEU A 547 -3.76 -0.28 -31.13
N TYR A 548 -2.86 -0.06 -30.16
CA TYR A 548 -1.74 0.85 -30.33
C TYR A 548 -0.73 0.34 -31.35
N LEU A 549 -0.46 -0.97 -31.37
CA LEU A 549 0.44 -1.56 -32.33
C LEU A 549 -0.11 -1.45 -33.76
N ARG A 550 -1.41 -1.72 -33.97
CA ARG A 550 -2.05 -1.52 -35.28
C ARG A 550 -1.87 -0.08 -35.78
N ARG A 551 -2.01 0.91 -34.91
CA ARG A 551 -1.81 2.31 -35.28
C ARG A 551 -0.37 2.63 -35.66
N ILE A 552 0.61 2.11 -34.92
CA ILE A 552 2.04 2.27 -35.26
C ILE A 552 2.31 1.68 -36.65
N ILE A 553 1.76 0.49 -36.91
CA ILE A 553 1.93 -0.18 -38.19
C ILE A 553 1.34 0.64 -39.34
N GLU A 554 0.14 1.20 -39.19
CA GLU A 554 -0.47 2.11 -40.18
C GLU A 554 0.44 3.31 -40.48
N ASP A 555 1.03 3.92 -39.44
CA ASP A 555 1.94 5.06 -39.59
C ASP A 555 3.24 4.66 -40.30
N MET A 556 3.82 3.50 -39.96
CA MET A 556 5.01 2.96 -40.62
C MET A 556 4.78 2.67 -42.10
N VAL A 557 3.61 2.13 -42.46
CA VAL A 557 3.23 1.86 -43.87
C VAL A 557 3.08 3.15 -44.65
N LYS A 558 2.47 4.18 -44.05
CA LYS A 558 2.33 5.51 -44.66
C LYS A 558 3.71 6.15 -44.93
N ASN A 559 4.66 5.92 -44.04
CA ASN A 559 6.05 6.40 -44.17
C ASN A 559 6.92 5.52 -45.08
N LYS A 560 6.38 4.41 -45.62
CA LYS A 560 7.10 3.41 -46.42
C LYS A 560 8.26 2.74 -45.66
N GLU A 561 8.12 2.61 -44.35
CA GLU A 561 9.10 1.95 -43.47
C GLU A 561 8.88 0.43 -43.42
N VAL A 562 7.64 -0.03 -43.68
CA VAL A 562 7.25 -1.46 -43.63
C VAL A 562 6.17 -1.73 -44.69
N ASP A 563 6.26 -2.86 -45.38
CA ASP A 563 5.17 -3.40 -46.19
C ASP A 563 4.32 -4.38 -45.37
N ILE A 564 3.02 -4.09 -45.25
CA ILE A 564 2.03 -4.92 -44.52
C ILE A 564 1.11 -5.72 -45.45
N THR A 565 1.32 -5.61 -46.76
CA THR A 565 0.53 -6.38 -47.70
C THR A 565 0.78 -7.87 -47.48
N SER A 566 -0.30 -8.63 -47.49
CA SER A 566 -0.20 -10.07 -47.30
C SER A 566 0.70 -10.67 -48.38
N ARG A 567 1.75 -11.41 -48.00
CA ARG A 567 2.55 -12.18 -48.97
C ARG A 567 1.89 -13.50 -49.42
N TYR A 568 0.63 -13.75 -49.02
CA TYR A 568 -0.15 -14.84 -49.59
C TYR A 568 -0.56 -14.47 -51.01
N GLU A 569 -0.23 -15.30 -51.99
CA GLU A 569 -0.35 -14.95 -53.41
C GLU A 569 -1.78 -14.52 -53.82
N SER A 570 -2.81 -15.14 -53.25
CA SER A 570 -4.21 -14.79 -53.49
C SER A 570 -4.63 -13.47 -52.84
N LEU A 571 -4.06 -13.11 -51.69
CA LEU A 571 -4.40 -11.93 -50.90
C LEU A 571 -3.56 -10.71 -51.30
N HIS A 572 -2.31 -10.93 -51.70
CA HIS A 572 -1.41 -9.92 -52.25
C HIS A 572 -2.01 -9.28 -53.50
N ARG A 573 -2.57 -10.12 -54.40
CA ARG A 573 -3.26 -9.66 -55.62
C ARG A 573 -4.47 -8.76 -55.35
N HIS A 574 -5.02 -8.79 -54.13
CA HIS A 574 -6.16 -7.97 -53.72
C HIS A 574 -5.78 -6.89 -52.68
N ASN A 575 -4.49 -6.63 -52.46
CA ASN A 575 -3.99 -5.69 -51.45
C ASN A 575 -4.56 -5.90 -50.04
N VAL A 576 -4.83 -7.16 -49.67
CA VAL A 576 -5.34 -7.50 -48.34
C VAL A 576 -4.20 -7.42 -47.33
N ILE A 577 -4.48 -6.83 -46.17
CA ILE A 577 -3.52 -6.68 -45.06
C ILE A 577 -3.17 -8.07 -44.49
N GLY A 578 -1.89 -8.27 -44.17
CA GLY A 578 -1.41 -9.47 -43.50
C GLY A 578 -2.09 -9.75 -42.16
N ASP A 579 -2.20 -11.03 -41.80
CA ASP A 579 -2.74 -11.44 -40.50
C ASP A 579 -1.74 -11.19 -39.35
N PHE A 580 -2.27 -10.74 -38.22
CA PHE A 580 -1.51 -10.50 -36.98
C PHE A 580 -1.76 -11.61 -35.98
N ARG A 581 -0.68 -12.14 -35.41
CA ARG A 581 -0.77 -13.15 -34.36
C ARG A 581 0.10 -12.78 -33.17
N PHE A 582 -0.53 -12.59 -32.02
CA PHE A 582 0.15 -12.29 -30.77
C PHE A 582 0.49 -13.58 -30.05
N VAL A 583 1.74 -13.78 -29.67
CA VAL A 583 2.18 -14.92 -28.86
C VAL A 583 2.58 -14.40 -27.49
N VAL A 584 1.83 -14.82 -26.47
CA VAL A 584 2.11 -14.52 -25.07
C VAL A 584 2.67 -15.78 -24.41
N LEU A 585 3.90 -15.70 -23.92
CA LEU A 585 4.56 -16.82 -23.27
C LEU A 585 4.14 -16.92 -21.81
N GLU A 586 3.29 -17.89 -21.50
CA GLU A 586 2.93 -18.20 -20.12
C GLU A 586 3.96 -19.17 -19.54
N LYS A 587 4.81 -18.64 -18.65
CA LYS A 587 5.84 -19.41 -17.96
C LYS A 587 5.19 -20.33 -16.93
N PHE A 588 5.39 -21.65 -17.05
CA PHE A 588 4.99 -22.64 -16.04
C PHE A 588 6.21 -23.39 -15.52
N LEU A 589 6.09 -24.00 -14.34
CA LEU A 589 7.18 -24.82 -13.78
C LEU A 589 7.20 -26.19 -14.47
N SER A 590 8.31 -26.55 -15.12
CA SER A 590 8.47 -27.90 -15.68
C SER A 590 8.46 -28.96 -14.59
N TYR A 591 7.91 -30.14 -14.90
CA TYR A 591 8.03 -31.34 -14.05
C TYR A 591 9.46 -31.87 -13.99
N GLU A 592 10.28 -31.54 -14.99
CA GLU A 592 11.67 -31.99 -15.14
C GLU A 592 12.67 -31.15 -14.34
N ASN A 593 12.20 -30.14 -13.58
CA ASN A 593 13.09 -29.30 -12.79
C ASN A 593 13.48 -29.95 -11.46
N GLU A 594 14.78 -30.15 -11.27
CA GLU A 594 15.38 -30.33 -9.95
C GLU A 594 15.52 -28.97 -9.24
N LEU A 595 14.40 -28.44 -8.74
CA LEU A 595 14.43 -27.31 -7.81
C LEU A 595 14.72 -27.81 -6.39
N PRO A 596 15.50 -27.06 -5.57
CA PRO A 596 15.51 -27.27 -4.14
C PRO A 596 14.08 -27.27 -3.58
N ILE A 597 13.80 -28.14 -2.61
CA ILE A 597 12.44 -28.33 -2.04
C ILE A 597 11.78 -26.99 -1.66
N PHE A 598 12.57 -26.08 -1.08
CA PHE A 598 12.10 -24.76 -0.68
C PHE A 598 11.64 -23.90 -1.87
N GLU A 599 12.40 -23.88 -2.96
CA GLU A 599 12.05 -23.13 -4.17
C GLU A 599 10.85 -23.74 -4.88
N GLN A 600 10.72 -25.08 -4.87
CA GLN A 600 9.54 -25.77 -5.39
C GLN A 600 8.28 -25.39 -4.61
N LEU A 601 8.36 -25.33 -3.28
CA LEU A 601 7.24 -24.91 -2.42
C LEU A 601 6.84 -23.45 -2.69
N ILE A 602 7.83 -22.55 -2.80
CA ILE A 602 7.58 -21.13 -3.15
C ILE A 602 6.89 -21.03 -4.52
N MET A 603 7.37 -21.75 -5.53
CA MET A 603 6.79 -21.69 -6.87
C MET A 603 5.37 -22.25 -6.91
N LYS A 604 5.09 -23.35 -6.19
CA LYS A 604 3.71 -23.87 -6.03
C LYS A 604 2.79 -22.83 -5.38
N ALA A 605 3.25 -22.20 -4.29
CA ALA A 605 2.48 -21.17 -3.61
C ALA A 605 2.28 -19.92 -4.49
N TYR A 606 3.30 -19.52 -5.26
CA TYR A 606 3.21 -18.43 -6.23
C TYR A 606 2.15 -18.70 -7.31
N PHE A 607 2.11 -19.90 -7.89
CA PHE A 607 1.09 -20.25 -8.90
C PHE A 607 -0.30 -20.34 -8.29
N PHE A 608 -0.43 -20.82 -7.05
CA PHE A 608 -1.70 -20.79 -6.32
C PHE A 608 -2.20 -19.35 -6.13
N ILE A 609 -1.36 -18.43 -5.66
CA ILE A 609 -1.71 -17.01 -5.52
C ILE A 609 -2.03 -16.39 -6.89
N LYS A 610 -1.24 -16.69 -7.93
CA LYS A 610 -1.45 -16.19 -9.30
C LYS A 610 -2.81 -16.62 -9.85
N SER A 611 -3.35 -17.77 -9.46
CA SER A 611 -4.68 -18.22 -9.90
C SER A 611 -5.82 -17.30 -9.48
N PHE A 612 -5.64 -16.53 -8.40
CA PHE A 612 -6.60 -15.50 -7.95
C PHE A 612 -6.39 -14.13 -8.63
N THR A 613 -5.39 -14.01 -9.53
CA THR A 613 -5.07 -12.78 -10.25
C THR A 613 -5.49 -12.85 -11.72
N ASN A 614 -5.64 -11.70 -12.38
CA ASN A 614 -5.96 -11.65 -13.80
C ASN A 614 -4.83 -12.25 -14.66
N SER A 615 -5.19 -12.88 -15.77
CA SER A 615 -4.26 -13.40 -16.76
C SER A 615 -3.50 -12.27 -17.49
N GLU A 616 -2.27 -12.53 -17.92
CA GLU A 616 -1.36 -11.52 -18.49
C GLU A 616 -1.87 -10.95 -19.83
N ASP A 617 -2.58 -11.74 -20.63
CA ASP A 617 -3.24 -11.34 -21.88
C ASP A 617 -4.32 -10.26 -21.66
N LYS A 618 -5.13 -10.41 -20.61
CA LYS A 618 -6.13 -9.40 -20.22
C LYS A 618 -5.47 -8.12 -19.69
N TRP A 619 -4.27 -8.22 -19.13
CA TRP A 619 -3.52 -7.06 -18.65
C TRP A 619 -3.00 -6.20 -19.81
N PHE A 620 -2.50 -6.82 -20.88
CA PHE A 620 -2.05 -6.14 -22.11
C PHE A 620 -3.18 -5.79 -23.10
N GLY A 621 -4.44 -5.97 -22.71
CA GLY A 621 -5.60 -5.59 -23.52
C GLY A 621 -5.59 -6.19 -24.93
N LEU A 622 -5.13 -7.45 -25.06
CA LEU A 622 -5.04 -8.14 -26.35
C LEU A 622 -6.39 -8.80 -26.68
N ASP A 623 -6.80 -8.72 -27.96
CA ASP A 623 -8.07 -9.36 -28.38
C ASP A 623 -7.91 -10.88 -28.48
N SER A 624 -8.82 -11.61 -27.82
CA SER A 624 -8.71 -13.07 -27.64
C SER A 624 -8.69 -13.88 -28.93
N SER A 625 -9.20 -13.34 -30.04
CA SER A 625 -9.23 -14.03 -31.34
C SER A 625 -7.86 -14.10 -32.03
N ALA A 626 -6.92 -13.21 -31.70
CA ALA A 626 -5.60 -13.12 -32.32
C ALA A 626 -4.45 -13.52 -31.39
N VAL A 627 -4.75 -13.92 -30.14
CA VAL A 627 -3.75 -14.27 -29.12
C VAL A 627 -3.58 -15.78 -29.03
N LYS A 628 -2.35 -16.25 -29.17
CA LYS A 628 -1.93 -17.59 -28.81
C LYS A 628 -1.17 -17.53 -27.48
N ILE A 629 -1.79 -18.06 -26.43
CA ILE A 629 -1.08 -18.33 -25.18
C ILE A 629 -0.24 -19.59 -25.40
N GLU A 630 1.07 -19.46 -25.22
CA GLU A 630 1.99 -20.58 -25.33
C GLU A 630 2.64 -20.84 -23.99
N LYS A 631 2.41 -22.05 -23.48
CA LYS A 631 3.05 -22.50 -22.25
C LYS A 631 4.51 -22.83 -22.54
N VAL A 632 5.40 -22.17 -21.82
CA VAL A 632 6.84 -22.41 -21.91
C VAL A 632 7.36 -22.85 -20.55
N PRO A 633 8.03 -24.01 -20.47
CA PRO A 633 8.61 -24.45 -19.22
C PRO A 633 9.76 -23.52 -18.85
N LEU A 634 9.74 -23.04 -17.61
CA LEU A 634 10.95 -22.58 -16.93
C LEU A 634 11.77 -23.84 -16.66
N ILE A 635 12.96 -23.99 -17.25
CA ILE A 635 13.83 -25.17 -17.07
C ILE A 635 15.17 -24.69 -16.50
N ILE A 636 15.65 -25.35 -15.44
CA ILE A 636 16.92 -25.02 -14.73
C ILE A 636 18.06 -25.92 -15.20
N ARG A 637 17.79 -27.22 -15.16
CA ARG A 637 18.61 -28.33 -15.62
C ARG A 637 17.65 -29.40 -16.09
N ALA A 638 17.87 -29.93 -17.28
CA ALA A 638 17.18 -31.15 -17.68
C ALA A 638 17.67 -32.30 -16.78
N ILE A 639 16.85 -33.34 -16.60
CA ILE A 639 17.28 -34.54 -15.86
C ILE A 639 18.41 -35.19 -16.67
N ASP A 640 19.66 -34.96 -16.27
CA ASP A 640 20.85 -35.38 -17.04
C ASP A 640 21.06 -36.91 -17.06
N LYS A 641 20.42 -37.65 -16.14
CA LYS A 641 20.58 -39.12 -16.02
C LYS A 641 19.25 -39.80 -15.73
N VAL A 642 18.51 -40.12 -16.78
CA VAL A 642 17.41 -41.09 -16.69
C VAL A 642 17.99 -42.48 -16.94
N ASN A 643 18.04 -43.33 -15.90
CA ASN A 643 18.48 -44.73 -16.02
C ASN A 643 17.39 -45.57 -16.69
N LEU A 644 17.21 -45.41 -18.00
CA LEU A 644 16.35 -46.24 -18.83
C LEU A 644 17.19 -47.39 -19.41
N GLN A 645 16.96 -48.61 -18.94
CA GLN A 645 17.53 -49.79 -19.56
C GLN A 645 16.63 -50.25 -20.70
N ARG A 646 17.12 -50.14 -21.94
CA ARG A 646 16.41 -50.68 -23.12
C ARG A 646 16.40 -52.20 -23.03
N ILE A 647 15.21 -52.77 -22.86
CA ILE A 647 15.01 -54.23 -22.99
C ILE A 647 14.86 -54.52 -24.49
N TYR A 648 15.73 -55.36 -25.02
CA TYR A 648 15.58 -55.91 -26.36
C TYR A 648 14.75 -57.19 -26.24
N GLY A 649 13.56 -57.19 -26.82
CA GLY A 649 12.69 -58.36 -26.96
C GLY A 649 12.76 -58.93 -28.36
#